data_AF-A0A501X5R4-F1
#
_entry.id   AF-A0A501X5R4-F1
#
_cell.length_a   1.000
_cell.length_b   1.000
_cell.length_c   1.000
_cell.angle_alpha   90.00
_cell.angle_beta   90.00
_cell.angle_gamma   90.00
#
_symmetry.space_group_name_H-M   'P 1'
#
loop_
_entity.id
_entity.type
_entity.pdbx_description
1 polymer ?
#
loop_
_entity_poly.entity_id
_entity_poly.type
_entity_poly.pdbx_seq_one_letter_code
_entity_poly.pdbx_strand_id
1 'polypeptide(L)'
;MKKSMVCLAITSALTLVGCGAGDEPYKELPKDEKQVTTADIDKATERQYLYIRSVGKAPRYAAEVRGFTQGDPKLVTLHKTENGIQVRQIDRDNIGLGHDSRYPNEYNQAPVLTIPGEYIDFKCTEDKWRECINVEQVNTDANLTWQDKRYFVPDFAKAKIAELGINDIFTFGECVTETEAPRLVNTQGQKGYEMDLAKGVVNFEIEHTYQASPSCFNQFYGGNLDNLSFTTTEFISIVAVDQLASKDYQAIPYAENEKGAFGFFTSSHTYRDATDSEGVDGYVRTYMNRFNPAKSELTYYLSNNFYDAKNKPFLDAAIESVTAINIQNKLYKTGFPQIKLEQAHDKRHGDLRYSNITLFDEPLDNGLAGYGPSAANPLTGEIVSARVNQYSSNLKQGAVRYYRQVRLDYNRGKLDANSVTSLTGEPYVSNLNKPDVSVDTVPVEAAAFEQPTQQLIAAPKSMLLTPKDNSLDALADFDEKTQAFWSENSMMHVDTVFATGGSNRELPRGIKGHEIDWKKAEMWVDGKVGGKLAAFEDLPISLQDSLTTALAAQAFAGTLTHELGHTFGLRHNFAGSRDHDNTFNQAQLTELKAAFSDAGYPDITVNAEFSSQMDYNVNRFATTFEPYDLAALRFGYAREVETKANEFVSLKAEDAKRRDELAKGIVNGDTRFGALYNIEQNNSLRQYSYCTDEHVSLNSNCNRGDAGKNLDDINQFYIDKYFDSYETMNLRHNRQSLFEDHSLSYTINRKVQFDEIRQFIEDVSFLEQLFGLSENFFAGECDRLAAAGSEAWYCANQRAMNQSADFFLKLVGENDATLDVTYKQADGSVALRQQYNFAKVLEQYRFKSGDMKAQFEPGEVISQFSDSPEALKELIIKSQINPQFQDLLTADVSFSGRLLNGIKTPASSPNHPYVNERDVLGVWPDKLLAVRALVSRTTPRSTSSRGYKALVDLPNVGPVFQDMLCKMTMGEGPGLTRGSTPLFTESCGVSGKLDSYLPYYTDFAQQSIEPLPNYDRSVSRYFQFDTVNGQPKGKSNLLQMILRQVVLASVDSDYQGEQKARVWREYVGIHLAGPALATQAEVTVNGRVYAATAENTLALALINRIKEMETFKAQVGEATLAIKLNNGTVGEIIDGQLSRDQLVLSYLPVLD
;
A
#
# COMPACT_ATOMS: atom_id res chain seq x y z
N MET A 1 54.25 40.40 -72.86
CA MET A 1 55.66 40.82 -73.01
C MET A 1 56.44 40.18 -71.87
N LYS A 2 57.19 39.10 -72.13
CA LYS A 2 58.57 39.02 -72.64
C LYS A 2 59.64 39.39 -71.60
N LYS A 3 60.52 38.39 -71.38
CA LYS A 3 61.93 38.43 -70.93
C LYS A 3 62.13 38.38 -69.40
N SER A 4 62.64 37.31 -68.78
CA SER A 4 63.85 36.50 -69.07
C SER A 4 65.12 37.37 -69.03
N MET A 5 66.21 37.05 -68.33
CA MET A 5 66.86 35.73 -68.25
C MET A 5 68.19 35.80 -67.43
N VAL A 6 68.72 34.61 -67.04
CA VAL A 6 70.16 34.19 -66.89
C VAL A 6 70.87 34.50 -65.55
N CYS A 7 71.65 33.62 -64.89
CA CYS A 7 72.05 32.19 -64.96
C CYS A 7 72.70 31.86 -63.58
N LEU A 8 72.77 30.65 -63.00
CA LEU A 8 73.30 29.37 -63.50
C LEU A 8 73.05 28.31 -62.39
N ALA A 9 72.30 27.22 -62.67
CA ALA A 9 72.36 25.88 -62.05
C ALA A 9 71.05 25.07 -62.22
N ILE A 10 70.67 24.73 -63.46
CA ILE A 10 69.73 23.63 -63.78
C ILE A 10 70.16 23.06 -65.13
N THR A 11 70.68 21.84 -65.20
CA THR A 11 70.45 20.81 -66.26
C THR A 11 71.46 19.66 -66.18
N SER A 12 71.06 18.53 -65.58
CA SER A 12 71.47 17.17 -65.98
C SER A 12 70.82 16.10 -65.10
N ALA A 13 69.49 16.01 -65.12
CA ALA A 13 68.77 14.84 -64.58
C ALA A 13 67.39 14.70 -65.25
N LEU A 14 67.38 14.44 -66.55
CA LEU A 14 66.21 13.92 -67.26
C LEU A 14 66.68 12.79 -68.17
N THR A 15 65.90 11.71 -68.14
CA THR A 15 65.92 10.47 -68.94
C THR A 15 66.92 9.37 -68.55
N LEU A 16 66.55 8.56 -67.55
CA LEU A 16 66.39 7.11 -67.69
C LEU A 16 65.34 6.63 -66.67
N VAL A 17 64.10 6.49 -67.14
CA VAL A 17 63.00 5.87 -66.40
C VAL A 17 63.23 4.35 -66.44
N GLY A 18 63.38 3.74 -65.26
CA GLY A 18 63.36 2.30 -65.02
C GLY A 18 62.89 2.07 -63.59
N CYS A 19 61.74 1.42 -63.44
CA CYS A 19 60.89 1.33 -62.24
C CYS A 19 61.59 1.06 -60.89
N GLY A 20 61.27 1.88 -59.89
CA GLY A 20 61.41 1.59 -58.46
C GLY A 20 60.26 2.28 -57.73
N ALA A 21 59.46 1.51 -57.00
CA ALA A 21 58.16 1.89 -56.44
C ALA A 21 58.25 3.13 -55.54
N GLY A 22 57.32 4.06 -55.75
CA GLY A 22 57.19 5.27 -54.95
C GLY A 22 56.52 5.01 -53.60
N ASP A 23 56.83 5.88 -52.64
CA ASP A 23 56.18 6.00 -51.34
C ASP A 23 54.68 6.34 -51.48
N GLU A 24 53.84 5.35 -51.77
CA GLU A 24 52.39 5.49 -51.63
C GLU A 24 52.01 5.43 -50.15
N PRO A 25 51.19 6.37 -49.62
CA PRO A 25 50.81 6.41 -48.21
C PRO A 25 49.99 5.17 -47.82
N TYR A 26 50.23 4.65 -46.61
CA TYR A 26 49.53 3.48 -46.10
C TYR A 26 48.02 3.70 -46.08
N LYS A 27 47.29 2.89 -46.85
CA LYS A 27 45.84 2.97 -46.98
C LYS A 27 45.19 2.03 -45.96
N GLU A 28 44.83 2.59 -44.81
CA GLU A 28 44.10 1.89 -43.75
C GLU A 28 42.69 1.47 -44.19
N LEU A 29 42.20 0.36 -43.64
CA LEU A 29 40.81 -0.04 -43.79
C LEU A 29 39.92 0.80 -42.85
N PRO A 30 38.66 1.05 -43.22
CA PRO A 30 37.68 1.61 -42.29
C PRO A 30 37.54 0.70 -41.06
N LYS A 31 37.91 1.22 -39.88
CA LYS A 31 37.79 0.52 -38.60
C LYS A 31 36.36 0.68 -38.07
N ASP A 32 35.85 -0.34 -37.39
CA ASP A 32 34.54 -0.25 -36.73
C ASP A 32 34.62 0.81 -35.62
N GLU A 33 33.58 1.63 -35.48
CA GLU A 33 33.53 2.68 -34.46
C GLU A 33 33.51 2.15 -33.03
N LYS A 34 33.12 0.88 -32.83
CA LYS A 34 33.14 0.18 -31.54
C LYS A 34 34.49 -0.47 -31.23
N GLN A 35 35.41 -0.50 -32.20
CA GLN A 35 36.67 -1.22 -32.09
C GLN A 35 37.51 -0.71 -30.91
N VAL A 36 37.91 -1.62 -30.03
CA VAL A 36 38.86 -1.38 -28.94
C VAL A 36 40.10 -2.25 -29.10
N THR A 37 41.21 -1.91 -28.45
CA THR A 37 42.40 -2.77 -28.46
C THR A 37 42.27 -3.87 -27.39
N THR A 38 42.78 -5.06 -27.67
CA THR A 38 42.80 -6.14 -26.67
C THR A 38 43.71 -5.81 -25.48
N ALA A 39 44.74 -4.99 -25.69
CA ALA A 39 45.59 -4.47 -24.62
C ALA A 39 44.82 -3.53 -23.66
N ASP A 40 43.88 -2.73 -24.17
CA ASP A 40 43.03 -1.89 -23.31
C ASP A 40 42.08 -2.74 -22.46
N ILE A 41 41.59 -3.87 -22.99
CA ILE A 41 40.77 -4.84 -22.24
C ILE A 41 41.61 -5.50 -21.14
N ASP A 42 42.85 -5.92 -21.46
CA ASP A 42 43.75 -6.52 -20.48
C ASP A 42 44.07 -5.54 -19.34
N LYS A 43 44.35 -4.27 -19.67
CA LYS A 43 44.54 -3.23 -18.67
C LYS A 43 43.27 -2.95 -17.86
N ALA A 44 42.11 -2.99 -18.50
CA ALA A 44 40.83 -2.80 -17.83
C ALA A 44 40.52 -3.92 -16.81
N THR A 45 41.09 -5.12 -16.99
CA THR A 45 40.96 -6.28 -16.08
C THR A 45 41.63 -6.03 -14.72
N GLU A 46 42.60 -5.12 -14.64
CA GLU A 46 43.31 -4.77 -13.40
C GLU A 46 42.48 -3.86 -12.47
N ARG A 47 41.33 -3.34 -12.94
CA ARG A 47 40.48 -2.40 -12.19
C ARG A 47 39.23 -3.08 -11.64
N GLN A 48 38.72 -2.54 -10.54
CA GLN A 48 37.41 -2.88 -10.01
C GLN A 48 36.35 -1.88 -10.52
N TYR A 49 35.16 -2.40 -10.82
CA TYR A 49 34.04 -1.63 -11.32
C TYR A 49 32.81 -1.85 -10.45
N LEU A 50 31.96 -0.83 -10.38
CA LEU A 50 30.60 -0.98 -9.92
C LEU A 50 29.71 -1.26 -11.14
N TYR A 51 28.94 -2.33 -11.05
CA TYR A 51 27.97 -2.77 -12.04
C TYR A 51 26.57 -2.57 -11.50
N ILE A 52 25.67 -2.10 -12.36
CA ILE A 52 24.24 -2.13 -12.11
C ILE A 52 23.48 -2.39 -13.40
N ARG A 53 22.45 -3.23 -13.30
CA ARG A 53 21.44 -3.45 -14.34
C ARG A 53 20.14 -2.81 -13.90
N SER A 54 19.44 -2.17 -14.82
CA SER A 54 18.17 -1.52 -14.53
C SER A 54 17.22 -1.76 -15.69
N VAL A 55 15.98 -2.11 -15.38
CA VAL A 55 14.91 -2.07 -16.38
C VAL A 55 14.71 -0.60 -16.73
N GLY A 56 14.53 -0.29 -18.01
CA GLY A 56 14.33 1.05 -18.53
C GLY A 56 12.86 1.29 -18.87
N LYS A 57 12.62 1.80 -20.09
CA LYS A 57 11.27 2.13 -20.59
C LYS A 57 10.40 0.90 -20.66
N ALA A 58 9.18 0.98 -20.14
CA ALA A 58 8.11 0.00 -20.35
C ALA A 58 6.85 0.74 -20.84
N PRO A 59 6.00 0.11 -21.68
CA PRO A 59 4.79 0.75 -22.16
C PRO A 59 3.74 0.80 -21.05
N ARG A 60 2.86 1.81 -21.14
CA ARG A 60 1.78 2.05 -20.16
C ARG A 60 1.02 0.81 -19.73
N TYR A 61 0.65 -0.03 -20.69
CA TYR A 61 -0.24 -1.18 -20.49
C TYR A 61 0.47 -2.41 -19.90
N ALA A 62 1.81 -2.42 -19.86
CA ALA A 62 2.59 -3.55 -19.34
C ALA A 62 2.98 -3.30 -17.86
N ALA A 63 1.97 -3.12 -17.01
CA ALA A 63 2.14 -2.77 -15.60
C ALA A 63 3.07 -3.75 -14.84
N GLU A 64 3.01 -5.04 -15.19
CA GLU A 64 3.82 -6.12 -14.60
C GLU A 64 5.33 -6.00 -14.82
N VAL A 65 5.76 -5.23 -15.84
CA VAL A 65 7.18 -5.04 -16.15
C VAL A 65 7.86 -4.11 -15.15
N ARG A 66 7.08 -3.35 -14.37
CA ARG A 66 7.57 -2.44 -13.31
C ARG A 66 8.77 -1.64 -13.83
N GLY A 67 8.55 -0.94 -14.94
CA GLY A 67 9.59 -0.22 -15.69
C GLY A 67 10.40 0.72 -14.80
N PHE A 68 11.67 0.93 -15.15
CA PHE A 68 12.61 1.79 -14.43
C PHE A 68 13.03 1.31 -13.03
N THR A 69 12.89 0.01 -12.74
CA THR A 69 13.40 -0.63 -11.52
C THR A 69 14.92 -0.85 -11.59
N GLN A 70 15.61 -0.57 -10.48
CA GLN A 70 17.05 -0.74 -10.34
C GLN A 70 17.37 -2.11 -9.73
N GLY A 71 18.33 -2.84 -10.29
CA GLY A 71 18.89 -4.05 -9.69
C GLY A 71 19.94 -3.75 -8.62
N ASP A 72 20.47 -4.81 -7.99
CA ASP A 72 21.45 -4.67 -6.92
C ASP A 72 22.83 -4.23 -7.45
N PRO A 73 23.49 -3.24 -6.82
CA PRO A 73 24.84 -2.85 -7.19
C PRO A 73 25.85 -3.96 -6.85
N LYS A 74 26.69 -4.33 -7.81
CA LYS A 74 27.70 -5.39 -7.66
C LYS A 74 29.09 -4.87 -7.98
N LEU A 75 30.09 -5.30 -7.20
CA LEU A 75 31.48 -5.07 -7.53
C LEU A 75 31.97 -6.15 -8.49
N VAL A 76 32.51 -5.74 -9.62
CA VAL A 76 32.89 -6.63 -10.71
C VAL A 76 34.28 -6.32 -11.25
N THR A 77 34.85 -7.30 -11.94
CA THR A 77 36.04 -7.16 -12.80
C THR A 77 35.70 -7.57 -14.23
N LEU A 78 36.43 -7.02 -15.19
CA LEU A 78 36.31 -7.37 -16.61
C LEU A 78 37.34 -8.44 -16.95
N HIS A 79 36.99 -9.41 -17.79
CA HIS A 79 37.88 -10.50 -18.20
C HIS A 79 37.81 -10.71 -19.70
N LYS A 80 38.97 -10.81 -20.35
CA LYS A 80 39.08 -11.14 -21.77
C LYS A 80 38.94 -12.65 -21.97
N THR A 81 37.93 -13.10 -22.71
CA THR A 81 37.66 -14.52 -22.97
C THR A 81 37.42 -14.79 -24.45
N GLU A 82 37.45 -16.06 -24.87
CA GLU A 82 37.12 -16.46 -26.25
C GLU A 82 35.73 -15.97 -26.68
N ASN A 83 34.78 -15.91 -25.74
CA ASN A 83 33.40 -15.50 -25.98
C ASN A 83 33.18 -13.98 -25.92
N GLY A 84 34.22 -13.18 -25.68
CA GLY A 84 34.17 -11.72 -25.54
C GLY A 84 34.60 -11.23 -24.15
N ILE A 85 34.08 -10.07 -23.74
CA ILE A 85 34.38 -9.46 -22.43
C ILE A 85 33.40 -10.03 -21.40
N GLN A 86 33.91 -10.84 -20.48
CA GLN A 86 33.12 -11.39 -19.39
C GLN A 86 33.24 -10.50 -18.15
N VAL A 87 32.10 -10.15 -17.58
CA VAL A 87 31.98 -9.38 -16.33
C VAL A 87 31.74 -10.37 -15.20
N ARG A 88 32.59 -10.36 -14.18
CA ARG A 88 32.48 -11.26 -13.04
C ARG A 88 32.40 -10.50 -11.74
N GLN A 89 31.49 -10.88 -10.86
CA GLN A 89 31.43 -10.37 -9.51
C GLN A 89 32.68 -10.80 -8.75
N ILE A 90 33.29 -9.87 -8.03
CA ILE A 90 34.44 -10.21 -7.17
C ILE A 90 34.03 -11.24 -6.11
N ASP A 91 35.00 -12.02 -5.66
CA ASP A 91 34.78 -12.96 -4.57
C ASP A 91 34.26 -12.21 -3.32
N ARG A 92 33.25 -12.76 -2.67
CA ARG A 92 32.66 -12.23 -1.43
C ARG A 92 33.70 -12.19 -0.31
N ASP A 93 34.70 -13.06 -0.35
CA ASP A 93 35.82 -13.04 0.60
C ASP A 93 36.75 -11.83 0.43
N ASN A 94 36.78 -11.21 -0.76
CA ASN A 94 37.64 -10.05 -1.05
C ASN A 94 37.01 -8.71 -0.62
N ILE A 95 35.81 -8.74 -0.06
CA ILE A 95 35.08 -7.52 0.28
C ILE A 95 35.52 -7.10 1.69
N GLY A 96 36.05 -5.91 1.91
CA GLY A 96 36.37 -5.40 3.26
C GLY A 96 37.70 -5.91 3.84
N LEU A 97 38.22 -5.24 4.89
CA LEU A 97 39.56 -5.43 5.48
C LEU A 97 40.78 -5.06 4.63
N GLY A 98 40.63 -4.85 3.33
CA GLY A 98 41.77 -4.51 2.47
C GLY A 98 42.76 -5.67 2.31
N HIS A 99 42.26 -6.91 2.40
CA HIS A 99 43.01 -8.12 2.07
C HIS A 99 42.49 -8.72 0.76
N ASP A 100 43.32 -9.49 0.07
CA ASP A 100 42.90 -10.29 -1.08
C ASP A 100 42.03 -11.48 -0.63
N SER A 101 41.19 -12.02 -1.53
CA SER A 101 40.45 -13.25 -1.24
C SER A 101 41.41 -14.38 -0.85
N ARG A 102 41.07 -15.10 0.23
CA ARG A 102 41.75 -16.34 0.66
C ARG A 102 41.54 -17.48 -0.36
N TYR A 103 40.53 -17.36 -1.21
CA TYR A 103 40.20 -18.30 -2.26
C TYR A 103 40.32 -17.64 -3.64
N PRO A 104 41.54 -17.28 -4.10
CA PRO A 104 41.80 -16.42 -5.28
C PRO A 104 41.48 -17.08 -6.63
N ASN A 105 40.70 -18.16 -6.61
CA ASN A 105 40.32 -18.90 -7.80
C ASN A 105 39.22 -18.18 -8.59
N GLU A 106 39.37 -18.08 -9.90
CA GLU A 106 38.40 -17.46 -10.81
C GLU A 106 37.00 -18.09 -10.72
N TYR A 107 36.90 -19.37 -10.35
CA TYR A 107 35.61 -20.06 -10.17
C TYR A 107 34.76 -19.51 -9.01
N ASN A 108 35.37 -18.79 -8.06
CA ASN A 108 34.64 -18.12 -6.97
C ASN A 108 34.09 -16.75 -7.38
N GLN A 109 34.50 -16.24 -8.55
CA GLN A 109 33.97 -15.02 -9.13
C GLN A 109 32.77 -15.35 -10.02
N ALA A 110 31.56 -15.07 -9.51
CA ALA A 110 30.32 -15.38 -10.20
C ALA A 110 30.20 -14.57 -11.51
N PRO A 111 29.89 -15.21 -12.66
CA PRO A 111 29.62 -14.47 -13.89
C PRO A 111 28.35 -13.64 -13.75
N VAL A 112 28.40 -12.38 -14.20
CA VAL A 112 27.27 -11.44 -14.15
C VAL A 112 26.73 -11.18 -15.55
N LEU A 113 27.62 -10.94 -16.51
CA LEU A 113 27.30 -10.55 -17.88
C LEU A 113 28.44 -10.98 -18.81
N THR A 114 28.15 -11.26 -20.08
CA THR A 114 29.17 -11.37 -21.14
C THR A 114 28.80 -10.47 -22.31
N ILE A 115 29.70 -9.58 -22.72
CA ILE A 115 29.58 -8.76 -23.94
C ILE A 115 30.32 -9.51 -25.06
N PRO A 116 29.61 -10.18 -25.98
CA PRO A 116 30.25 -10.89 -27.08
C PRO A 116 30.80 -9.89 -28.10
N GLY A 117 31.59 -10.38 -29.05
CA GLY A 117 32.14 -9.58 -30.12
C GLY A 117 33.08 -10.38 -31.00
N GLU A 118 33.70 -9.70 -31.96
CA GLU A 118 34.66 -10.31 -32.87
C GLU A 118 36.09 -9.85 -32.56
N TYR A 119 36.99 -10.81 -32.38
CA TYR A 119 38.42 -10.54 -32.35
C TYR A 119 38.94 -10.39 -33.78
N ILE A 120 39.58 -9.25 -34.08
CA ILE A 120 40.05 -8.89 -35.41
C ILE A 120 41.52 -8.45 -35.32
N ASP A 121 42.29 -8.77 -36.35
CA ASP A 121 43.63 -8.23 -36.53
C ASP A 121 43.80 -7.76 -37.97
N PHE A 122 44.71 -6.83 -38.20
CA PHE A 122 44.98 -6.26 -39.51
C PHE A 122 46.44 -6.51 -39.89
N LYS A 123 46.69 -6.77 -41.17
CA LYS A 123 48.05 -6.84 -41.72
C LYS A 123 48.14 -6.07 -43.01
N CYS A 124 49.36 -5.77 -43.45
CA CYS A 124 49.55 -5.24 -44.79
C CYS A 124 49.18 -6.30 -45.84
N THR A 125 48.57 -5.86 -46.94
CA THR A 125 48.41 -6.64 -48.15
C THR A 125 49.77 -6.90 -48.76
N GLU A 126 50.06 -8.18 -49.00
CA GLU A 126 51.29 -8.64 -49.61
C GLU A 126 51.09 -8.91 -51.09
N ASP A 127 52.06 -8.56 -51.92
CA ASP A 127 52.07 -8.93 -53.33
C ASP A 127 52.53 -10.39 -53.54
N LYS A 128 52.69 -10.80 -54.81
CA LYS A 128 53.14 -12.15 -55.19
C LYS A 128 54.56 -12.50 -54.68
N TRP A 129 55.33 -11.52 -54.21
CA TRP A 129 56.67 -11.68 -53.65
C TRP A 129 56.70 -11.59 -52.12
N ARG A 130 55.54 -11.47 -51.47
CA ARG A 130 55.38 -11.25 -50.02
C ARG A 130 55.90 -9.89 -49.55
N GLU A 131 55.90 -8.89 -50.44
CA GLU A 131 56.24 -7.52 -50.06
C GLU A 131 54.96 -6.71 -49.79
N CYS A 132 54.96 -5.92 -48.72
CA CYS A 132 53.84 -5.07 -48.31
C CYS A 132 53.62 -3.95 -49.33
N ILE A 133 52.41 -3.85 -49.89
CA ILE A 133 52.05 -2.83 -50.88
C ILE A 133 51.29 -1.64 -50.26
N ASN A 134 51.54 -1.32 -48.98
CA ASN A 134 50.95 -0.19 -48.26
C ASN A 134 49.40 -0.12 -48.27
N VAL A 135 48.72 -1.26 -48.34
CA VAL A 135 47.26 -1.35 -48.19
C VAL A 135 46.96 -2.27 -47.01
N GLU A 136 46.04 -1.90 -46.12
CA GLU A 136 45.63 -2.75 -45.00
C GLU A 136 44.60 -3.80 -45.45
N GLN A 137 44.68 -5.00 -44.89
CA GLN A 137 43.69 -6.05 -45.03
C GLN A 137 43.42 -6.73 -43.68
N VAL A 138 42.23 -7.30 -43.51
CA VAL A 138 41.92 -8.14 -42.35
C VAL A 138 42.83 -9.38 -42.36
N ASN A 139 43.44 -9.69 -41.22
CA ASN A 139 44.37 -10.78 -41.06
C ASN A 139 43.61 -12.10 -40.84
N THR A 140 43.44 -12.89 -41.89
CA THR A 140 42.73 -14.18 -41.86
C THR A 140 43.66 -15.40 -41.76
N ASP A 141 44.87 -15.24 -41.18
CA ASP A 141 45.79 -16.37 -40.99
C ASP A 141 45.16 -17.42 -40.07
N ALA A 142 45.15 -18.68 -40.51
CA ALA A 142 44.56 -19.78 -39.76
C ALA A 142 45.32 -20.09 -38.46
N ASN A 143 46.56 -19.63 -38.31
CA ASN A 143 47.35 -19.80 -37.09
C ASN A 143 47.08 -18.71 -36.04
N LEU A 144 46.35 -17.64 -36.36
CA LEU A 144 45.99 -16.61 -35.39
C LEU A 144 44.83 -17.07 -34.53
N THR A 145 45.13 -17.31 -33.26
CA THR A 145 44.10 -17.55 -32.25
C THR A 145 43.46 -16.21 -31.83
N TRP A 146 42.31 -16.26 -31.17
CA TRP A 146 41.64 -15.06 -30.67
C TRP A 146 42.53 -14.27 -29.67
N GLN A 147 43.44 -14.96 -28.96
CA GLN A 147 44.35 -14.34 -28.00
C GLN A 147 45.39 -13.44 -28.67
N ASP A 148 45.79 -13.78 -29.90
CA ASP A 148 46.86 -13.11 -30.64
C ASP A 148 46.36 -11.87 -31.40
N LYS A 149 45.03 -11.70 -31.52
CA LYS A 149 44.43 -10.60 -32.27
C LYS A 149 44.45 -9.31 -31.46
N ARG A 150 44.84 -8.20 -32.11
CA ARG A 150 45.07 -6.90 -31.44
C ARG A 150 43.82 -6.08 -31.17
N TYR A 151 42.71 -6.38 -31.83
CA TYR A 151 41.49 -5.61 -31.73
C TYR A 151 40.28 -6.48 -31.41
N PHE A 152 39.29 -5.88 -30.77
CA PHE A 152 38.01 -6.48 -30.44
C PHE A 152 36.88 -5.51 -30.79
N VAL A 153 35.85 -6.02 -31.46
CA VAL A 153 34.65 -5.25 -31.82
C VAL A 153 33.47 -5.80 -31.02
N PRO A 154 33.02 -5.12 -29.95
CA PRO A 154 31.92 -5.57 -29.10
C PRO A 154 30.56 -5.50 -29.81
N ASP A 155 29.72 -6.47 -29.54
CA ASP A 155 28.31 -6.53 -29.95
C ASP A 155 27.40 -6.43 -28.71
N PHE A 156 27.20 -5.20 -28.24
CA PHE A 156 26.39 -4.90 -27.06
C PHE A 156 24.95 -5.42 -27.15
N ALA A 157 24.34 -5.45 -28.34
CA ALA A 157 22.97 -5.93 -28.51
C ALA A 157 22.84 -7.44 -28.26
N LYS A 158 23.95 -8.19 -28.32
CA LYS A 158 23.99 -9.64 -28.03
C LYS A 158 24.53 -9.95 -26.64
N ALA A 159 24.65 -8.96 -25.75
CA ALA A 159 25.13 -9.19 -24.40
C ALA A 159 24.29 -10.25 -23.69
N LYS A 160 24.95 -11.19 -23.01
CA LYS A 160 24.32 -12.31 -22.32
C LYS A 160 24.36 -12.08 -20.82
N ILE A 161 23.21 -11.82 -20.22
CA ILE A 161 23.07 -11.63 -18.78
C ILE A 161 23.09 -13.02 -18.12
N ALA A 162 23.98 -13.20 -17.15
CA ALA A 162 24.15 -14.45 -16.42
C ALA A 162 23.60 -14.37 -14.98
N GLU A 163 23.52 -13.17 -14.42
CA GLU A 163 22.83 -12.94 -13.15
C GLU A 163 21.31 -13.11 -13.28
N LEU A 164 20.66 -13.39 -12.14
CA LEU A 164 19.22 -13.33 -12.01
C LEU A 164 18.86 -12.22 -11.03
N GLY A 165 18.03 -11.30 -11.48
CA GLY A 165 17.31 -10.33 -10.67
C GLY A 165 15.86 -10.77 -10.45
N ILE A 166 15.14 -10.01 -9.62
CA ILE A 166 13.75 -10.34 -9.27
C ILE A 166 12.81 -10.34 -10.48
N ASN A 167 12.97 -9.38 -11.39
CA ASN A 167 12.18 -9.32 -12.62
C ASN A 167 12.49 -10.48 -13.56
N ASP A 168 13.70 -11.06 -13.52
CA ASP A 168 14.04 -12.24 -14.33
C ASP A 168 13.32 -13.49 -13.84
N ILE A 169 13.07 -13.60 -12.54
CA ILE A 169 12.36 -14.76 -11.97
C ILE A 169 10.86 -14.65 -12.27
N PHE A 170 10.26 -13.48 -12.02
CA PHE A 170 8.81 -13.36 -11.99
C PHE A 170 8.19 -12.82 -13.28
N THR A 171 8.91 -11.99 -14.03
CA THR A 171 8.39 -11.36 -15.26
C THR A 171 9.02 -11.98 -16.50
N PHE A 172 10.35 -11.94 -16.62
CA PHE A 172 11.05 -12.30 -17.86
C PHE A 172 11.30 -13.80 -18.04
N GLY A 173 11.44 -14.57 -16.95
CA GLY A 173 11.81 -15.99 -17.00
C GLY A 173 10.64 -16.96 -17.11
N GLU A 174 9.45 -16.60 -16.62
CA GLU A 174 8.27 -17.50 -16.62
C GLU A 174 7.10 -16.97 -17.46
N CYS A 175 6.95 -15.65 -17.55
CA CYS A 175 5.72 -15.05 -18.04
C CYS A 175 5.78 -14.48 -19.45
N VAL A 176 6.96 -14.36 -20.04
CA VAL A 176 7.11 -13.84 -21.40
C VAL A 176 8.14 -14.62 -22.19
N THR A 177 8.06 -14.52 -23.51
CA THR A 177 9.05 -15.06 -24.46
C THR A 177 9.56 -13.93 -25.33
N GLU A 178 10.87 -13.85 -25.54
CA GLU A 178 11.48 -12.88 -26.45
C GLU A 178 11.14 -13.26 -27.89
N THR A 179 10.51 -12.34 -28.63
CA THR A 179 9.99 -12.59 -29.98
C THR A 179 10.84 -11.98 -31.08
N GLU A 180 11.72 -11.04 -30.74
CA GLU A 180 12.68 -10.43 -31.67
C GLU A 180 14.08 -10.41 -31.07
N ALA A 181 15.10 -10.40 -31.94
CA ALA A 181 16.48 -10.23 -31.49
C ALA A 181 16.64 -8.85 -30.81
N PRO A 182 17.29 -8.79 -29.63
CA PRO A 182 17.51 -7.53 -28.92
C PRO A 182 18.28 -6.51 -29.76
N ARG A 183 18.01 -5.23 -29.53
CA ARG A 183 18.56 -4.13 -30.33
C ARG A 183 19.16 -3.07 -29.43
N LEU A 184 20.18 -2.37 -29.93
CA LEU A 184 20.76 -1.26 -29.18
C LEU A 184 19.89 0.00 -29.32
N VAL A 185 19.56 0.64 -28.19
CA VAL A 185 18.72 1.83 -28.16
C VAL A 185 19.48 3.06 -28.66
N ASN A 186 19.25 3.46 -29.90
CA ASN A 186 19.84 4.68 -30.47
C ASN A 186 18.82 5.82 -30.48
N THR A 187 19.11 6.92 -29.79
CA THR A 187 18.26 8.12 -29.77
C THR A 187 18.96 9.27 -30.51
N GLN A 188 18.20 10.28 -30.98
CA GLN A 188 18.71 11.34 -31.87
C GLN A 188 20.01 11.98 -31.35
N GLY A 189 21.15 11.56 -31.91
CA GLY A 189 22.49 12.06 -31.57
C GLY A 189 23.27 11.27 -30.50
N GLN A 190 22.66 10.26 -29.85
CA GLN A 190 23.33 9.40 -28.86
C GLN A 190 23.38 7.95 -29.32
N LYS A 191 24.59 7.41 -29.39
CA LYS A 191 24.82 5.98 -29.61
C LYS A 191 24.32 5.24 -28.36
N GLY A 192 23.60 4.13 -28.55
CA GLY A 192 23.05 3.35 -27.43
C GLY A 192 24.09 2.67 -26.54
N TYR A 193 25.37 2.95 -26.75
CA TYR A 193 26.52 2.47 -25.99
C TYR A 193 27.55 3.60 -25.78
N GLU A 194 28.32 3.48 -24.71
CA GLU A 194 29.53 4.25 -24.41
C GLU A 194 30.56 3.26 -23.85
N MET A 195 31.73 3.17 -24.47
CA MET A 195 32.82 2.33 -23.99
C MET A 195 34.13 3.11 -24.05
N ASP A 196 34.60 3.53 -22.89
CA ASP A 196 35.88 4.21 -22.68
C ASP A 196 36.64 3.46 -21.57
N LEU A 197 37.39 2.44 -21.96
CA LEU A 197 38.14 1.57 -21.03
C LEU A 197 39.23 2.33 -20.26
N ALA A 198 39.79 3.38 -20.85
CA ALA A 198 40.79 4.21 -20.20
C ALA A 198 40.18 4.98 -19.02
N LYS A 199 39.00 5.58 -19.20
CA LYS A 199 38.24 6.18 -18.10
C LYS A 199 37.58 5.13 -17.21
N GLY A 200 37.37 3.92 -17.73
CA GLY A 200 36.75 2.81 -17.01
C GLY A 200 35.23 2.91 -17.04
N VAL A 201 34.66 3.27 -18.19
CA VAL A 201 33.20 3.40 -18.40
C VAL A 201 32.76 2.44 -19.49
N VAL A 202 31.77 1.61 -19.18
CA VAL A 202 31.04 0.78 -20.15
C VAL A 202 29.55 0.87 -19.82
N ASN A 203 28.82 1.66 -20.61
CA ASN A 203 27.38 1.86 -20.46
C ASN A 203 26.69 1.47 -21.77
N PHE A 204 25.57 0.78 -21.72
CA PHE A 204 24.77 0.50 -22.91
C PHE A 204 23.32 0.19 -22.55
N GLU A 205 22.42 0.41 -23.51
CA GLU A 205 20.99 0.16 -23.34
C GLU A 205 20.47 -0.74 -24.46
N ILE A 206 19.83 -1.84 -24.07
CA ILE A 206 19.28 -2.84 -24.98
C ILE A 206 17.76 -2.75 -24.93
N GLU A 207 17.12 -2.83 -26.09
CA GLU A 207 15.69 -2.97 -26.29
C GLU A 207 15.34 -4.44 -26.52
N HIS A 208 14.37 -4.93 -25.77
CA HIS A 208 13.84 -6.28 -25.84
C HIS A 208 12.36 -6.25 -26.22
N THR A 209 11.94 -7.14 -27.11
CA THR A 209 10.54 -7.30 -27.48
C THR A 209 10.03 -8.65 -27.02
N TYR A 210 8.98 -8.62 -26.23
CA TYR A 210 8.41 -9.77 -25.56
C TYR A 210 6.96 -10.01 -25.98
N GLN A 211 6.55 -11.28 -25.89
CA GLN A 211 5.16 -11.70 -25.90
C GLN A 211 4.85 -12.47 -24.63
N ALA A 212 3.73 -12.16 -23.99
CA ALA A 212 3.25 -12.88 -22.82
C ALA A 212 3.00 -14.36 -23.14
N SER A 213 3.40 -15.22 -22.22
CA SER A 213 3.16 -16.67 -22.27
C SER A 213 1.72 -16.98 -21.87
N PRO A 214 1.07 -18.03 -22.43
CA PRO A 214 -0.31 -18.40 -22.09
C PRO A 214 -0.58 -18.60 -20.59
N SER A 215 0.42 -19.06 -19.84
CA SER A 215 0.37 -19.24 -18.38
C SER A 215 0.18 -17.93 -17.60
N CYS A 216 0.61 -16.79 -18.15
CA CYS A 216 0.54 -15.49 -17.49
C CYS A 216 -0.36 -14.49 -18.23
N PHE A 217 -1.23 -14.95 -19.15
CA PHE A 217 -2.15 -14.07 -19.86
C PHE A 217 -2.97 -13.20 -18.92
N ASN A 218 -3.50 -13.75 -17.82
CA ASN A 218 -4.31 -12.98 -16.87
C ASN A 218 -3.56 -11.80 -16.23
N GLN A 219 -2.23 -11.82 -16.18
CA GLN A 219 -1.40 -10.74 -15.62
C GLN A 219 -1.19 -9.58 -16.62
N PHE A 220 -1.08 -9.90 -17.92
CA PHE A 220 -0.91 -8.89 -18.98
C PHE A 220 -2.22 -8.50 -19.67
N TYR A 221 -3.29 -9.29 -19.48
CA TYR A 221 -4.56 -9.13 -20.15
C TYR A 221 -5.43 -8.09 -19.44
N GLY A 222 -5.24 -6.82 -19.80
CA GLY A 222 -6.12 -5.70 -19.41
C GLY A 222 -7.43 -5.62 -20.22
N GLY A 223 -8.03 -6.76 -20.57
CA GLY A 223 -9.25 -6.81 -21.42
C GLY A 223 -9.02 -6.66 -22.93
N ASN A 224 -7.76 -6.51 -23.37
CA ASN A 224 -7.37 -6.48 -24.78
C ASN A 224 -6.20 -7.44 -25.04
N LEU A 225 -6.32 -8.27 -26.08
CA LEU A 225 -5.27 -9.18 -26.54
C LEU A 225 -4.06 -8.43 -27.13
N ASP A 226 -4.26 -7.19 -27.61
CA ASP A 226 -3.17 -6.37 -28.17
C ASP A 226 -2.10 -6.02 -27.11
N ASN A 227 -2.43 -6.11 -25.81
CA ASN A 227 -1.52 -5.81 -24.71
C ASN A 227 -0.57 -6.97 -24.38
N LEU A 228 -0.72 -8.13 -25.03
CA LEU A 228 0.10 -9.31 -24.78
C LEU A 228 1.48 -9.26 -25.45
N SER A 229 1.80 -8.22 -26.22
CA SER A 229 3.15 -7.96 -26.71
C SER A 229 3.61 -6.58 -26.30
N PHE A 230 4.87 -6.47 -25.89
CA PHE A 230 5.44 -5.22 -25.41
C PHE A 230 6.94 -5.17 -25.65
N THR A 231 7.47 -3.94 -25.64
CA THR A 231 8.90 -3.67 -25.75
C THR A 231 9.36 -2.99 -24.47
N THR A 232 10.46 -3.46 -23.89
CA THR A 232 11.09 -2.81 -22.73
C THR A 232 12.58 -2.62 -22.97
N THR A 233 13.19 -1.63 -22.33
CA THR A 233 14.64 -1.45 -22.39
C THR A 233 15.33 -1.94 -21.12
N GLU A 234 16.62 -2.24 -21.21
CA GLU A 234 17.51 -2.55 -20.09
C GLU A 234 18.77 -1.71 -20.19
N PHE A 235 19.03 -0.91 -19.16
CA PHE A 235 20.24 -0.09 -19.07
C PHE A 235 21.26 -0.78 -18.17
N ILE A 236 22.46 -0.99 -18.70
CA ILE A 236 23.58 -1.59 -17.98
C ILE A 236 24.66 -0.52 -17.84
N SER A 237 25.10 -0.29 -16.60
CA SER A 237 26.18 0.65 -16.29
C SER A 237 27.30 -0.05 -15.55
N ILE A 238 28.52 0.07 -16.08
CA ILE A 238 29.74 -0.48 -15.51
C ILE A 238 30.76 0.64 -15.44
N VAL A 239 31.05 1.12 -14.24
CA VAL A 239 31.93 2.27 -14.05
C VAL A 239 32.97 1.96 -12.99
N ALA A 240 34.22 2.29 -13.27
CA ALA A 240 35.33 1.99 -12.38
C ALA A 240 35.16 2.68 -11.01
N VAL A 241 35.40 1.94 -9.94
CA VAL A 241 35.16 2.41 -8.56
C VAL A 241 36.00 3.64 -8.24
N ASP A 242 37.21 3.75 -8.78
CA ASP A 242 38.11 4.89 -8.60
C ASP A 242 37.64 6.19 -9.27
N GLN A 243 36.66 6.12 -10.17
CA GLN A 243 35.96 7.29 -10.74
C GLN A 243 34.73 7.70 -9.91
N LEU A 244 34.16 6.77 -9.16
CA LEU A 244 32.90 6.95 -8.43
C LEU A 244 33.10 7.27 -6.95
N ALA A 245 33.92 6.47 -6.27
CA ALA A 245 34.10 6.52 -4.84
C ALA A 245 35.04 7.67 -4.43
N SER A 246 34.69 8.38 -3.36
CA SER A 246 35.51 9.48 -2.87
C SER A 246 36.71 8.94 -2.10
N LYS A 247 37.91 9.42 -2.43
CA LYS A 247 39.16 8.98 -1.77
C LYS A 247 39.21 9.32 -0.28
N ASP A 248 38.47 10.33 0.15
CA ASP A 248 38.40 10.82 1.52
C ASP A 248 37.15 10.32 2.28
N TYR A 249 36.34 9.43 1.68
CA TYR A 249 35.15 8.90 2.34
C TYR A 249 35.51 8.06 3.57
N GLN A 250 34.77 8.30 4.65
CA GLN A 250 34.89 7.52 5.88
C GLN A 250 33.68 6.60 6.05
N ALA A 251 33.91 5.31 5.85
CA ALA A 251 32.91 4.27 6.11
C ALA A 251 32.50 4.24 7.59
N ILE A 252 31.21 4.03 7.84
CA ILE A 252 30.63 3.94 9.19
C ILE A 252 30.16 2.50 9.40
N PRO A 253 30.90 1.70 10.20
CA PRO A 253 30.41 0.42 10.67
C PRO A 253 29.11 0.63 11.44
N TYR A 254 28.06 -0.07 11.07
CA TYR A 254 26.72 0.15 11.58
C TYR A 254 26.22 -1.04 12.39
N ALA A 255 26.01 -0.84 13.69
CA ALA A 255 25.65 -1.91 14.61
C ALA A 255 24.12 -2.09 14.72
N GLU A 256 23.72 -3.30 15.14
CA GLU A 256 22.31 -3.67 15.36
C GLU A 256 21.56 -2.75 16.34
N ASN A 257 22.24 -2.27 17.39
CA ASN A 257 21.65 -1.33 18.35
C ASN A 257 21.44 0.07 17.74
N GLU A 258 22.24 0.47 16.76
CA GLU A 258 22.12 1.78 16.11
C GLU A 258 21.01 1.78 15.05
N LYS A 259 20.92 0.70 14.26
CA LYS A 259 19.88 0.56 13.23
C LYS A 259 18.47 0.45 13.82
N GLY A 260 18.34 0.12 15.11
CA GLY A 260 17.07 0.08 15.84
C GLY A 260 16.58 1.46 16.31
N ALA A 261 17.44 2.50 16.24
CA ALA A 261 17.11 3.86 16.67
C ALA A 261 17.09 4.86 15.50
N PHE A 262 18.01 4.71 14.54
CA PHE A 262 18.07 5.53 13.34
C PHE A 262 18.03 4.64 12.09
N GLY A 263 17.18 4.98 11.13
CA GLY A 263 16.92 4.13 9.96
C GLY A 263 17.80 4.46 8.78
N PHE A 264 18.88 3.71 8.57
CA PHE A 264 19.69 3.80 7.34
C PHE A 264 19.75 2.47 6.59
N PHE A 265 19.75 2.53 5.26
CA PHE A 265 20.07 1.39 4.41
C PHE A 265 21.49 0.93 4.70
N THR A 266 21.76 -0.34 4.45
CA THR A 266 23.04 -0.95 4.79
C THR A 266 23.63 -1.77 3.66
N SER A 267 24.95 -1.74 3.56
CA SER A 267 25.72 -2.73 2.80
C SER A 267 26.29 -3.75 3.77
N SER A 268 25.78 -4.98 3.73
CA SER A 268 26.16 -6.07 4.64
C SER A 268 26.89 -7.19 3.89
N HIS A 269 27.91 -7.75 4.54
CA HIS A 269 28.73 -8.84 4.00
C HIS A 269 29.00 -9.89 5.06
N THR A 270 28.80 -11.15 4.68
CA THR A 270 29.07 -12.32 5.52
C THR A 270 30.40 -12.93 5.09
N TYR A 271 31.25 -13.22 6.08
CA TYR A 271 32.56 -13.84 5.87
C TYR A 271 32.65 -15.12 6.66
N ARG A 272 33.40 -16.07 6.09
CA ARG A 272 33.89 -17.19 6.87
C ARG A 272 34.99 -16.72 7.81
N ASP A 273 35.03 -17.21 9.04
CA ASP A 273 36.15 -16.92 9.94
C ASP A 273 37.42 -17.72 9.54
N ALA A 274 38.44 -17.70 10.39
CA ALA A 274 39.67 -18.49 10.18
C ALA A 274 39.46 -20.01 10.32
N THR A 275 38.29 -20.44 10.82
CA THR A 275 37.89 -21.86 10.94
C THR A 275 36.94 -22.30 9.82
N ASP A 276 36.76 -21.45 8.81
CA ASP A 276 35.84 -21.62 7.69
C ASP A 276 34.34 -21.65 8.08
N SER A 277 33.99 -21.20 9.29
CA SER A 277 32.61 -21.16 9.80
C SER A 277 31.83 -19.96 9.25
N GLU A 278 30.56 -20.15 8.92
CA GLU A 278 29.69 -19.09 8.37
C GLU A 278 28.69 -18.56 9.42
N GLY A 279 28.20 -17.34 9.22
CA GLY A 279 27.11 -16.77 10.03
C GLY A 279 27.56 -16.36 11.43
N VAL A 280 26.88 -16.88 12.47
CA VAL A 280 27.09 -16.52 13.88
C VAL A 280 28.49 -16.93 14.39
N ASP A 281 29.02 -18.05 13.87
CA ASP A 281 30.39 -18.51 14.13
C ASP A 281 31.41 -17.82 13.19
N GLY A 282 30.94 -17.09 12.17
CA GLY A 282 31.71 -16.27 11.24
C GLY A 282 31.71 -14.77 11.60
N TYR A 283 32.01 -13.90 10.63
CA TYR A 283 31.91 -12.44 10.81
C TYR A 283 30.91 -11.83 9.85
N VAL A 284 30.04 -10.95 10.34
CA VAL A 284 29.19 -10.08 9.50
C VAL A 284 29.65 -8.64 9.64
N ARG A 285 29.86 -7.95 8.51
CA ARG A 285 30.17 -6.51 8.49
C ARG A 285 29.06 -5.76 7.81
N THR A 286 28.58 -4.73 8.48
CA THR A 286 27.49 -3.90 8.02
C THR A 286 27.97 -2.46 8.00
N TYR A 287 27.81 -1.78 6.88
CA TYR A 287 28.12 -0.36 6.73
C TYR A 287 26.84 0.43 6.46
N MET A 288 26.76 1.62 7.05
CA MET A 288 25.70 2.58 6.77
C MET A 288 25.84 3.12 5.34
N ASN A 289 24.76 3.09 4.57
CA ASN A 289 24.71 3.68 3.25
C ASN A 289 24.45 5.19 3.36
N ARG A 290 25.40 6.02 2.92
CA ARG A 290 25.24 7.49 2.87
C ARG A 290 26.15 8.11 1.81
N PHE A 291 25.82 9.31 1.35
CA PHE A 291 26.75 10.09 0.53
C PHE A 291 27.96 10.55 1.35
N ASN A 292 29.06 10.92 0.67
CA ASN A 292 30.20 11.51 1.34
C ASN A 292 29.85 12.91 1.91
N PRO A 293 29.87 13.10 3.26
CA PRO A 293 29.55 14.39 3.87
C PRO A 293 30.58 15.49 3.58
N ALA A 294 31.76 15.15 3.07
CA ALA A 294 32.79 16.14 2.70
C ALA A 294 32.48 16.85 1.37
N LYS A 295 31.53 16.35 0.57
CA LYS A 295 31.09 17.01 -0.66
C LYS A 295 30.37 18.31 -0.32
N SER A 296 30.73 19.41 -1.01
CA SER A 296 30.04 20.69 -0.85
C SER A 296 28.64 20.69 -1.47
N GLU A 297 28.48 19.97 -2.59
CA GLU A 297 27.21 19.84 -3.31
C GLU A 297 26.99 18.44 -3.88
N LEU A 298 25.72 18.06 -4.02
CA LEU A 298 25.24 16.88 -4.72
C LEU A 298 24.31 17.33 -5.87
N THR A 299 24.73 17.06 -7.10
CA THR A 299 23.93 17.43 -8.28
C THR A 299 22.96 16.32 -8.65
N TYR A 300 21.67 16.64 -8.69
CA TYR A 300 20.63 15.80 -9.27
C TYR A 300 20.20 16.36 -10.62
N TYR A 301 20.27 15.52 -11.65
CA TYR A 301 19.89 15.88 -13.00
C TYR A 301 18.41 15.56 -13.26
N LEU A 302 17.63 16.59 -13.56
CA LEU A 302 16.23 16.49 -13.93
C LEU A 302 16.12 16.01 -15.39
N SER A 303 15.29 15.00 -15.64
CA SER A 303 14.99 14.55 -17.00
C SER A 303 14.47 15.71 -17.87
N ASN A 304 14.82 15.70 -19.15
CA ASN A 304 14.58 16.84 -20.04
C ASN A 304 13.10 17.23 -20.17
N ASN A 305 12.17 16.28 -20.02
CA ASN A 305 10.72 16.52 -20.07
C ASN A 305 10.17 17.37 -18.91
N PHE A 306 10.90 17.56 -17.80
CA PHE A 306 10.50 18.53 -16.77
C PHE A 306 10.32 19.95 -17.32
N TYR A 307 11.08 20.30 -18.36
CA TYR A 307 11.10 21.63 -18.96
C TYR A 307 10.05 21.82 -20.06
N ASP A 308 9.24 20.80 -20.35
CA ASP A 308 8.08 20.94 -21.22
C ASP A 308 7.00 21.78 -20.53
N ALA A 309 6.30 22.64 -21.29
CA ALA A 309 5.32 23.58 -20.73
C ALA A 309 4.21 22.89 -19.89
N LYS A 310 3.78 21.69 -20.29
CA LYS A 310 2.78 20.89 -19.56
C LYS A 310 3.25 20.40 -18.18
N ASN A 311 4.57 20.29 -17.98
CA ASN A 311 5.19 19.72 -16.78
C ASN A 311 5.69 20.78 -15.79
N LYS A 312 5.45 22.06 -16.09
CA LYS A 312 5.83 23.18 -15.23
C LYS A 312 5.39 23.03 -13.76
N PRO A 313 4.16 22.58 -13.42
CA PRO A 313 3.77 22.35 -12.03
C PRO A 313 4.71 21.37 -11.30
N PHE A 314 5.16 20.32 -11.96
CA PHE A 314 6.03 19.31 -11.36
C PHE A 314 7.49 19.76 -11.29
N LEU A 315 7.96 20.58 -12.24
CA LEU A 315 9.26 21.25 -12.14
C LEU A 315 9.30 22.23 -10.96
N ASP A 316 8.26 23.04 -10.81
CA ASP A 316 8.15 23.99 -9.69
C ASP A 316 8.09 23.23 -8.34
N ALA A 317 7.34 22.12 -8.27
CA ALA A 317 7.32 21.22 -7.11
C ALA A 317 8.71 20.66 -6.78
N ALA A 318 9.47 20.19 -7.77
CA ALA A 318 10.81 19.66 -7.55
C ALA A 318 11.79 20.70 -6.99
N ILE A 319 11.72 21.93 -7.51
CA ILE A 319 12.52 23.07 -7.03
C ILE A 319 12.13 23.43 -5.59
N GLU A 320 10.82 23.47 -5.30
CA GLU A 320 10.29 23.75 -3.97
C GLU A 320 10.78 22.72 -2.93
N SER A 321 10.63 21.42 -3.21
CA SER A 321 11.09 20.34 -2.32
C SER A 321 12.59 20.43 -2.02
N VAL A 322 13.43 20.59 -3.04
CA VAL A 322 14.89 20.69 -2.84
C VAL A 322 15.28 21.95 -2.10
N THR A 323 14.57 23.07 -2.34
CA THR A 323 14.79 24.31 -1.59
C THR A 323 14.45 24.13 -0.12
N ALA A 324 13.30 23.51 0.18
CA ALA A 324 12.89 23.22 1.55
C ALA A 324 13.91 22.33 2.27
N ILE A 325 14.32 21.23 1.65
CA ILE A 325 15.33 20.29 2.20
C ILE A 325 16.65 21.02 2.50
N ASN A 326 17.15 21.86 1.58
CA ASN A 326 18.38 22.60 1.78
C ASN A 326 18.28 23.60 2.95
N ILE A 327 17.14 24.28 3.10
CA ILE A 327 16.88 25.19 4.22
C ILE A 327 16.85 24.43 5.54
N GLN A 328 16.11 23.32 5.61
CA GLN A 328 16.01 22.50 6.82
C GLN A 328 17.38 21.93 7.22
N ASN A 329 18.13 21.34 6.28
CA ASN A 329 19.46 20.81 6.55
C ASN A 329 20.43 21.86 7.09
N LYS A 330 20.37 23.08 6.54
CA LYS A 330 21.19 24.20 7.01
C LYS A 330 20.78 24.67 8.41
N LEU A 331 19.47 24.84 8.64
CA LEU A 331 18.93 25.31 9.92
C LEU A 331 19.24 24.32 11.06
N TYR A 332 19.04 23.03 10.80
CA TYR A 332 19.24 21.95 11.77
C TYR A 332 20.66 21.39 11.81
N LYS A 333 21.57 21.93 10.98
CA LYS A 333 23.00 21.56 10.92
C LYS A 333 23.19 20.05 10.79
N THR A 334 22.43 19.42 9.90
CA THR A 334 22.46 17.97 9.70
C THR A 334 23.81 17.47 9.17
N GLY A 335 24.61 18.37 8.57
CA GLY A 335 25.87 18.01 7.91
C GLY A 335 25.67 17.39 6.53
N PHE A 336 24.42 17.32 6.06
CA PHE A 336 24.10 16.85 4.72
C PHE A 336 24.58 17.87 3.65
N PRO A 337 25.22 17.42 2.55
CA PRO A 337 25.65 18.31 1.46
C PRO A 337 24.49 19.08 0.82
N GLN A 338 24.76 20.26 0.26
CA GLN A 338 23.73 21.02 -0.45
C GLN A 338 23.30 20.30 -1.73
N ILE A 339 22.00 20.22 -2.00
CA ILE A 339 21.46 19.64 -3.22
C ILE A 339 21.37 20.73 -4.30
N LYS A 340 21.79 20.39 -5.51
CA LYS A 340 21.69 21.23 -6.69
C LYS A 340 20.92 20.52 -7.79
N LEU A 341 19.94 21.21 -8.40
CA LEU A 341 19.20 20.70 -9.55
C LEU A 341 19.78 21.25 -10.84
N GLU A 342 19.98 20.37 -11.83
CA GLU A 342 20.39 20.74 -13.19
C GLU A 342 19.58 19.98 -14.24
N GLN A 343 19.50 20.48 -15.47
CA GLN A 343 18.91 19.73 -16.57
C GLN A 343 19.85 18.60 -17.02
N ALA A 344 19.31 17.41 -17.28
CA ALA A 344 20.10 16.24 -17.64
C ALA A 344 20.89 16.40 -18.95
N HIS A 345 20.29 17.03 -19.97
CA HIS A 345 20.84 17.12 -21.31
C HIS A 345 21.22 15.74 -21.86
N ASP A 346 22.51 15.41 -21.88
CA ASP A 346 23.09 14.17 -22.39
C ASP A 346 23.27 13.08 -21.33
N LYS A 347 23.07 13.40 -20.04
CA LYS A 347 23.25 12.48 -18.92
C LYS A 347 22.08 11.53 -18.82
N ARG A 348 22.35 10.24 -19.05
CA ARG A 348 21.32 9.21 -19.17
C ARG A 348 20.85 8.73 -17.80
N HIS A 349 19.56 8.46 -17.69
CA HIS A 349 19.02 7.68 -16.57
C HIS A 349 19.65 6.28 -16.58
N GLY A 350 20.08 5.79 -15.42
CA GLY A 350 20.78 4.50 -15.32
C GLY A 350 22.30 4.59 -15.19
N ASP A 351 22.90 5.72 -15.56
CA ASP A 351 24.36 5.91 -15.52
C ASP A 351 24.85 6.13 -14.09
N LEU A 352 25.75 5.27 -13.59
CA LEU A 352 26.29 5.34 -12.22
C LEU A 352 27.08 6.61 -11.91
N ARG A 353 27.45 7.41 -12.92
CA ARG A 353 28.18 8.67 -12.73
C ARG A 353 27.29 9.82 -12.27
N TYR A 354 25.98 9.71 -12.46
CA TYR A 354 25.04 10.82 -12.27
C TYR A 354 23.89 10.41 -11.35
N SER A 355 23.48 11.32 -10.47
CA SER A 355 22.23 11.17 -9.73
C SER A 355 21.11 11.87 -10.50
N ASN A 356 19.96 11.23 -10.65
CA ASN A 356 18.88 11.75 -11.52
C ASN A 356 17.54 11.79 -10.80
N ILE A 357 16.72 12.79 -11.14
CA ILE A 357 15.28 12.78 -10.88
C ILE A 357 14.59 12.68 -12.25
N THR A 358 13.89 11.59 -12.47
CA THR A 358 13.20 11.30 -13.73
C THR A 358 11.69 11.51 -13.56
N LEU A 359 11.12 12.35 -14.41
CA LEU A 359 9.68 12.56 -14.51
C LEU A 359 9.05 11.56 -15.47
N PHE A 360 8.03 10.86 -14.99
CA PHE A 360 7.10 10.08 -15.79
C PHE A 360 5.78 10.85 -15.86
N ASP A 361 5.56 11.44 -17.02
CA ASP A 361 4.41 12.31 -17.33
C ASP A 361 3.37 11.61 -18.20
N GLU A 362 3.50 10.32 -18.43
CA GLU A 362 2.48 9.45 -19.01
C GLU A 362 1.87 8.54 -17.94
N PRO A 363 0.56 8.28 -17.97
CA PRO A 363 -0.08 7.38 -17.04
C PRO A 363 0.46 5.97 -17.23
N LEU A 364 0.88 5.31 -16.16
CA LEU A 364 1.25 3.89 -16.16
C LEU A 364 0.21 3.13 -15.34
N ASP A 365 -0.23 1.97 -15.82
CA ASP A 365 -1.26 1.18 -15.14
C ASP A 365 -0.71 0.42 -13.91
N ASN A 366 0.53 0.72 -13.48
CA ASN A 366 1.21 0.15 -12.32
C ASN A 366 0.95 0.90 -11.00
N GLY A 367 0.21 2.02 -11.00
CA GLY A 367 -0.16 2.73 -9.78
C GLY A 367 1.00 3.33 -8.97
N LEU A 368 2.24 3.37 -9.47
CA LEU A 368 3.37 3.96 -8.74
C LEU A 368 3.25 5.49 -8.64
N ALA A 369 3.68 6.04 -7.51
CA ALA A 369 3.79 7.47 -7.24
C ALA A 369 5.26 7.93 -7.23
N GLY A 370 6.11 7.14 -6.56
CA GLY A 370 7.54 7.42 -6.38
C GLY A 370 8.36 6.13 -6.27
N TYR A 371 9.65 6.23 -6.62
CA TYR A 371 10.65 5.19 -6.38
C TYR A 371 12.05 5.81 -6.24
N GLY A 372 12.71 5.60 -5.11
CA GLY A 372 13.94 6.31 -4.72
C GLY A 372 15.16 5.41 -4.45
N PRO A 373 15.65 4.59 -5.40
CA PRO A 373 16.79 3.71 -5.14
C PRO A 373 18.12 4.47 -5.08
N SER A 374 19.10 3.88 -4.41
CA SER A 374 20.49 4.34 -4.41
C SER A 374 21.46 3.22 -4.79
N ALA A 375 22.60 3.59 -5.35
CA ALA A 375 23.71 2.69 -5.64
C ALA A 375 24.85 2.99 -4.65
N ALA A 376 25.02 2.10 -3.66
CA ALA A 376 26.10 2.18 -2.70
C ALA A 376 27.27 1.29 -3.12
N ASN A 377 28.50 1.75 -2.87
CA ASN A 377 29.69 0.92 -2.94
C ASN A 377 29.61 -0.14 -1.83
N PRO A 378 29.49 -1.44 -2.18
CA PRO A 378 29.33 -2.48 -1.18
C PRO A 378 30.48 -2.52 -0.17
N LEU A 379 31.72 -2.11 -0.51
CA LEU A 379 32.86 -2.15 0.41
C LEU A 379 32.78 -1.14 1.56
N THR A 380 32.13 0.01 1.33
CA THR A 380 32.22 1.18 2.22
C THR A 380 30.87 1.71 2.67
N GLY A 381 29.79 1.36 1.97
CA GLY A 381 28.48 2.02 2.12
C GLY A 381 28.44 3.43 1.53
N GLU A 382 29.44 3.87 0.75
CA GLU A 382 29.35 5.17 0.08
C GLU A 382 28.29 5.12 -1.03
N ILE A 383 27.26 5.96 -0.93
CA ILE A 383 26.34 6.18 -2.05
C ILE A 383 27.08 6.98 -3.13
N VAL A 384 27.23 6.39 -4.32
CA VAL A 384 27.96 7.00 -5.44
C VAL A 384 27.02 7.60 -6.49
N SER A 385 25.80 7.06 -6.61
CA SER A 385 24.72 7.57 -7.44
C SER A 385 23.38 7.23 -6.80
N ALA A 386 22.39 8.08 -7.00
CA ALA A 386 21.04 7.81 -6.58
C ALA A 386 20.01 8.31 -7.59
N ARG A 387 18.81 7.71 -7.57
CA ARG A 387 17.78 7.96 -8.55
C ARG A 387 16.46 8.19 -7.85
N VAL A 388 15.67 9.10 -8.41
CA VAL A 388 14.27 9.24 -8.04
C VAL A 388 13.43 9.18 -9.30
N ASN A 389 12.48 8.28 -9.33
CA ASN A 389 11.46 8.16 -10.36
C ASN A 389 10.17 8.75 -9.81
N GLN A 390 9.60 9.75 -10.48
CA GLN A 390 8.37 10.42 -10.07
C GLN A 390 7.27 10.28 -11.12
N TYR A 391 6.11 9.78 -10.70
CA TYR A 391 5.01 9.42 -11.61
C TYR A 391 3.87 10.44 -11.55
N SER A 392 4.11 11.62 -12.13
CA SER A 392 3.19 12.76 -12.11
C SER A 392 1.79 12.46 -12.65
N SER A 393 1.69 11.68 -13.73
CA SER A 393 0.40 11.30 -14.32
C SER A 393 -0.38 10.31 -13.44
N ASN A 394 0.30 9.45 -12.70
CA ASN A 394 -0.35 8.58 -11.70
C ASN A 394 -0.81 9.39 -10.50
N LEU A 395 0.00 10.35 -10.03
CA LEU A 395 -0.40 11.29 -8.98
C LEU A 395 -1.61 12.13 -9.37
N LYS A 396 -1.70 12.58 -10.63
CA LYS A 396 -2.87 13.29 -11.17
C LYS A 396 -4.11 12.39 -11.23
N GLN A 397 -3.97 11.11 -11.56
CA GLN A 397 -5.08 10.15 -11.43
C GLN A 397 -5.52 9.99 -9.97
N GLY A 398 -4.58 9.91 -9.03
CA GLY A 398 -4.84 9.84 -7.59
C GLY A 398 -5.48 11.12 -7.03
N ALA A 399 -5.23 12.29 -7.63
CA ALA A 399 -5.74 13.58 -7.14
C ALA A 399 -7.26 13.67 -7.02
N VAL A 400 -8.01 12.93 -7.84
CA VAL A 400 -9.47 12.82 -7.71
C VAL A 400 -9.84 12.15 -6.39
N ARG A 401 -9.13 11.06 -6.04
CA ARG A 401 -9.28 10.41 -4.73
C ARG A 401 -8.90 11.39 -3.62
N TYR A 402 -7.80 12.13 -3.79
CA TYR A 402 -7.33 13.10 -2.80
C TYR A 402 -8.37 14.16 -2.47
N TYR A 403 -8.96 14.78 -3.50
CA TYR A 403 -10.02 15.75 -3.30
C TYR A 403 -11.25 15.17 -2.59
N ARG A 404 -11.65 13.93 -2.92
CA ARG A 404 -12.82 13.31 -2.28
C ARG A 404 -12.64 13.19 -0.76
N GLN A 405 -11.45 12.84 -0.26
CA GLN A 405 -11.22 12.85 1.19
C GLN A 405 -11.14 14.25 1.76
N VAL A 406 -10.47 15.19 1.10
CA VAL A 406 -10.45 16.59 1.56
C VAL A 406 -11.86 17.13 1.72
N ARG A 407 -12.76 16.83 0.76
CA ARG A 407 -14.19 17.12 0.83
C ARG A 407 -14.86 16.45 2.03
N LEU A 408 -14.64 15.16 2.24
CA LEU A 408 -15.24 14.41 3.36
C LEU A 408 -14.79 14.98 4.71
N ASP A 409 -13.49 15.19 4.88
CA ASP A 409 -12.89 15.73 6.10
C ASP A 409 -13.38 17.15 6.37
N TYR A 410 -13.36 18.03 5.36
CA TYR A 410 -13.90 19.37 5.47
C TYR A 410 -15.37 19.34 5.90
N ASN A 411 -16.22 18.60 5.17
CA ASN A 411 -17.67 18.58 5.38
C ASN A 411 -18.09 17.95 6.71
N ARG A 412 -17.21 17.17 7.35
CA ARG A 412 -17.44 16.53 8.65
C ARG A 412 -16.83 17.30 9.83
N GLY A 413 -16.17 18.43 9.59
CA GLY A 413 -15.53 19.20 10.66
C GLY A 413 -14.14 18.66 11.04
N LYS A 414 -13.50 17.81 10.23
CA LYS A 414 -12.24 17.11 10.61
C LYS A 414 -10.96 17.92 10.30
N LEU A 415 -11.04 19.19 9.93
CA LEU A 415 -9.87 20.02 9.61
C LEU A 415 -9.53 21.03 10.72
N ASP A 416 -8.31 21.53 10.73
CA ASP A 416 -7.86 22.63 11.59
C ASP A 416 -8.56 23.94 11.21
N ALA A 417 -9.27 24.51 12.18
CA ALA A 417 -10.09 25.69 11.96
C ALA A 417 -9.29 26.93 11.55
N ASN A 418 -8.07 27.11 12.06
CA ASN A 418 -7.25 28.27 11.74
C ASN A 418 -6.74 28.20 10.30
N SER A 419 -6.26 27.03 9.87
CA SER A 419 -5.82 26.80 8.51
C SER A 419 -6.97 27.01 7.51
N VAL A 420 -8.13 26.40 7.77
CA VAL A 420 -9.32 26.56 6.91
C VAL A 420 -9.73 28.03 6.81
N THR A 421 -9.90 28.71 7.95
CA THR A 421 -10.31 30.12 7.99
C THR A 421 -9.32 31.01 7.22
N SER A 422 -8.02 30.71 7.29
CA SER A 422 -7.00 31.47 6.56
C SER A 422 -7.11 31.32 5.04
N LEU A 423 -7.50 30.14 4.56
CA LEU A 423 -7.57 29.82 3.12
C LEU A 423 -8.92 30.21 2.50
N THR A 424 -10.02 30.03 3.23
CA THR A 424 -11.38 30.34 2.74
C THR A 424 -11.79 31.78 3.03
N GLY A 425 -11.25 32.38 4.09
CA GLY A 425 -11.72 33.68 4.62
C GLY A 425 -13.00 33.58 5.46
N GLU A 426 -13.52 32.38 5.70
CA GLU A 426 -14.78 32.13 6.40
C GLU A 426 -14.55 31.31 7.69
N PRO A 427 -15.28 31.57 8.79
CA PRO A 427 -15.14 30.79 10.02
C PRO A 427 -15.45 29.31 9.81
N TYR A 428 -14.62 28.43 10.37
CA TYR A 428 -14.80 26.98 10.34
C TYR A 428 -14.99 26.40 11.75
N VAL A 429 -15.97 25.52 11.91
CA VAL A 429 -16.19 24.78 13.17
C VAL A 429 -15.55 23.41 13.03
N SER A 430 -14.45 23.20 13.76
CA SER A 430 -13.80 21.90 13.85
C SER A 430 -14.54 21.02 14.86
N ASN A 431 -14.85 19.80 14.45
CA ASN A 431 -15.30 18.68 15.27
C ASN A 431 -14.13 17.79 15.71
N LEU A 432 -12.88 18.19 15.43
CA LEU A 432 -11.72 17.53 16.00
C LEU A 432 -11.81 17.69 17.52
N ASN A 433 -11.99 16.58 18.23
CA ASN A 433 -11.60 16.52 19.63
C ASN A 433 -10.08 16.67 19.62
N LYS A 434 -9.57 17.91 19.59
CA LYS A 434 -8.19 18.14 20.02
C LYS A 434 -8.18 17.70 21.47
N PRO A 435 -7.45 16.63 21.87
CA PRO A 435 -7.17 16.46 23.27
C PRO A 435 -6.51 17.77 23.67
N ASP A 436 -7.21 18.55 24.48
CA ASP A 436 -6.71 19.80 25.00
C ASP A 436 -5.34 19.46 25.57
N VAL A 437 -4.30 20.21 25.21
CA VAL A 437 -3.02 20.14 25.91
C VAL A 437 -3.22 20.82 27.26
N SER A 438 -4.16 20.32 28.05
CA SER A 438 -4.06 20.30 29.50
C SER A 438 -3.33 19.01 29.83
N VAL A 439 -2.07 19.15 30.21
CA VAL A 439 -1.42 18.23 31.13
C VAL A 439 -2.17 18.33 32.46
N ASP A 440 -3.44 17.96 32.49
CA ASP A 440 -4.10 17.54 33.71
C ASP A 440 -3.62 16.11 33.89
N THR A 441 -2.51 16.01 34.61
CA THR A 441 -2.00 14.77 35.17
C THR A 441 -3.12 14.12 35.96
N VAL A 442 -3.91 13.27 35.30
CA VAL A 442 -4.45 12.11 35.98
C VAL A 442 -3.24 11.44 36.60
N PRO A 443 -3.20 11.26 37.94
CA PRO A 443 -2.05 10.63 38.57
C PRO A 443 -1.88 9.25 37.95
N VAL A 444 -0.85 9.09 37.13
CA VAL A 444 -0.41 7.77 36.67
C VAL A 444 0.13 7.10 37.93
N GLU A 445 -0.66 6.21 38.53
CA GLU A 445 -0.11 5.22 39.46
C GLU A 445 1.06 4.53 38.76
N ALA A 446 2.13 4.20 39.49
CA ALA A 446 3.21 3.39 38.93
C ALA A 446 2.57 2.13 38.33
N ALA A 447 2.58 2.02 37.00
CA ALA A 447 1.89 0.93 36.31
C ALA A 447 2.36 -0.39 36.91
N ALA A 448 1.43 -1.29 37.25
CA ALA A 448 1.76 -2.59 37.83
C ALA A 448 2.68 -3.44 36.93
N PHE A 449 2.72 -3.10 35.63
CA PHE A 449 3.58 -3.68 34.62
C PHE A 449 4.38 -2.58 33.93
N GLU A 450 5.71 -2.72 33.94
CA GLU A 450 6.58 -1.88 33.12
C GLU A 450 6.32 -2.15 31.63
N GLN A 451 6.42 -1.09 30.82
CA GLN A 451 6.35 -1.23 29.37
C GLN A 451 7.54 -2.07 28.89
N PRO A 452 7.32 -3.16 28.13
CA PRO A 452 8.41 -3.93 27.57
C PRO A 452 9.23 -3.04 26.62
N THR A 453 10.56 -3.03 26.78
CA THR A 453 11.45 -2.48 25.75
C THR A 453 11.27 -3.28 24.46
N GLN A 454 10.72 -2.64 23.42
CA GLN A 454 10.58 -3.23 22.09
C GLN A 454 11.97 -3.39 21.44
N GLN A 455 12.67 -4.50 21.69
CA GLN A 455 13.69 -4.97 20.76
C GLN A 455 12.96 -5.58 19.56
N LEU A 456 12.74 -4.77 18.53
CA LEU A 456 12.17 -5.25 17.28
C LEU A 456 13.24 -6.08 16.57
N ILE A 457 13.06 -7.40 16.54
CA ILE A 457 13.88 -8.30 15.73
C ILE A 457 13.26 -8.34 14.34
N ALA A 458 14.07 -8.10 13.31
CA ALA A 458 13.64 -8.14 11.92
C ALA A 458 12.92 -9.45 11.55
N ALA A 459 11.71 -9.34 11.03
CA ALA A 459 11.00 -10.44 10.38
C ALA A 459 11.64 -10.76 9.02
N PRO A 460 11.63 -12.03 8.58
CA PRO A 460 12.13 -12.40 7.26
C PRO A 460 11.27 -11.76 6.16
N LYS A 461 11.93 -11.24 5.12
CA LYS A 461 11.25 -10.70 3.93
C LYS A 461 10.41 -11.78 3.24
N SER A 462 9.17 -11.46 2.91
CA SER A 462 8.28 -12.38 2.20
C SER A 462 8.54 -12.32 0.69
N MET A 463 8.85 -13.46 0.06
CA MET A 463 9.02 -13.54 -1.39
C MET A 463 7.86 -14.33 -2.00
N LEU A 464 6.66 -13.75 -2.00
CA LEU A 464 5.47 -14.33 -2.63
C LEU A 464 4.75 -13.24 -3.42
N LEU A 465 4.89 -13.30 -4.75
CA LEU A 465 4.28 -12.36 -5.70
C LEU A 465 3.34 -13.06 -6.70
N THR A 466 2.90 -14.28 -6.41
CA THR A 466 1.78 -14.92 -7.13
C THR A 466 0.78 -15.52 -6.12
N PRO A 467 -0.53 -15.48 -6.41
CA PRO A 467 -1.52 -16.14 -5.57
C PRO A 467 -1.26 -17.65 -5.53
N LYS A 468 -1.33 -18.24 -4.33
CA LYS A 468 -1.18 -19.69 -4.14
C LYS A 468 -2.27 -20.49 -4.85
N ASP A 469 -3.48 -19.95 -4.86
CA ASP A 469 -4.66 -20.45 -5.57
C ASP A 469 -5.68 -19.30 -5.75
N ASN A 470 -6.84 -19.60 -6.34
CA ASN A 470 -7.90 -18.61 -6.57
C ASN A 470 -8.89 -18.47 -5.40
N SER A 471 -8.56 -18.95 -4.19
CA SER A 471 -9.41 -18.74 -3.01
C SER A 471 -9.40 -17.27 -2.60
N LEU A 472 -10.47 -16.80 -1.95
CA LEU A 472 -10.58 -15.42 -1.51
C LEU A 472 -9.45 -15.03 -0.54
N ASP A 473 -9.10 -15.91 0.39
CA ASP A 473 -7.99 -15.68 1.34
C ASP A 473 -6.65 -15.59 0.61
N ALA A 474 -6.36 -16.47 -0.36
CA ALA A 474 -5.12 -16.42 -1.12
C ALA A 474 -4.99 -15.15 -1.98
N LEU A 475 -6.10 -14.63 -2.51
CA LEU A 475 -6.12 -13.37 -3.24
C LEU A 475 -5.89 -12.16 -2.32
N ALA A 476 -6.49 -12.16 -1.13
CA ALA A 476 -6.27 -11.11 -0.12
C ALA A 476 -4.82 -11.11 0.39
N ASP A 477 -4.26 -12.28 0.71
CA ASP A 477 -2.86 -12.44 1.10
C ASP A 477 -1.89 -11.96 0.01
N PHE A 478 -2.26 -12.17 -1.26
CA PHE A 478 -1.47 -11.73 -2.40
C PHE A 478 -1.47 -10.20 -2.56
N ASP A 479 -2.62 -9.55 -2.35
CA ASP A 479 -2.74 -8.09 -2.38
C ASP A 479 -1.86 -7.44 -1.28
N GLU A 480 -1.97 -7.94 -0.05
CA GLU A 480 -1.17 -7.46 1.09
C GLU A 480 0.34 -7.63 0.86
N LYS A 481 0.76 -8.81 0.37
CA LYS A 481 2.18 -9.08 0.08
C LYS A 481 2.73 -8.25 -1.08
N THR A 482 1.89 -7.87 -2.03
CA THR A 482 2.26 -6.97 -3.12
C THR A 482 2.58 -5.58 -2.56
N GLN A 483 1.72 -5.05 -1.69
CA GLN A 483 1.99 -3.76 -1.01
C GLN A 483 3.25 -3.83 -0.14
N ALA A 484 3.45 -4.93 0.59
CA ALA A 484 4.67 -5.17 1.36
C ALA A 484 5.91 -5.17 0.48
N PHE A 485 5.87 -5.86 -0.67
CA PHE A 485 6.97 -5.89 -1.63
C PHE A 485 7.35 -4.49 -2.12
N TRP A 486 6.37 -3.66 -2.46
CA TRP A 486 6.62 -2.33 -3.00
C TRP A 486 7.33 -1.49 -1.94
N SER A 487 6.80 -1.49 -0.72
CA SER A 487 7.42 -0.85 0.43
C SER A 487 8.85 -1.32 0.69
N GLU A 488 9.09 -2.63 0.75
CA GLU A 488 10.41 -3.21 1.01
C GLU A 488 11.47 -2.87 -0.04
N ASN A 489 11.04 -2.37 -1.21
CA ASN A 489 11.89 -1.98 -2.33
C ASN A 489 11.81 -0.47 -2.63
N SER A 490 11.40 0.36 -1.65
CA SER A 490 11.31 1.82 -1.78
C SER A 490 10.38 2.29 -2.90
N MET A 491 9.33 1.54 -3.19
CA MET A 491 8.31 1.87 -4.18
C MET A 491 7.02 2.29 -3.48
N MET A 492 6.57 3.52 -3.76
CA MET A 492 5.35 4.08 -3.19
C MET A 492 4.19 3.98 -4.18
N HIS A 493 3.06 3.38 -3.79
CA HIS A 493 1.82 3.40 -4.60
C HIS A 493 1.08 4.73 -4.43
N VAL A 494 0.30 5.13 -5.43
CA VAL A 494 -0.64 6.26 -5.33
C VAL A 494 -1.73 6.07 -4.27
N ASP A 495 -1.90 4.87 -3.71
CA ASP A 495 -2.97 4.58 -2.74
C ASP A 495 -2.42 4.35 -1.32
N THR A 496 -1.10 4.13 -1.15
CA THR A 496 -0.45 3.89 0.16
C THR A 496 -0.50 5.10 1.11
N VAL A 497 -0.63 6.31 0.57
CA VAL A 497 -0.48 7.60 1.29
C VAL A 497 -1.84 8.26 1.53
N PHE A 498 -2.93 7.50 1.44
CA PHE A 498 -4.28 8.08 1.48
C PHE A 498 -5.19 7.37 2.45
N ALA A 499 -5.12 7.82 3.70
CA ALA A 499 -6.05 7.41 4.73
C ALA A 499 -6.28 8.54 5.74
N THR A 500 -7.33 8.37 6.51
CA THR A 500 -8.03 9.39 7.30
C THR A 500 -7.46 9.51 8.71
N GLY A 501 -6.36 10.21 8.94
CA GLY A 501 -5.72 10.23 10.26
C GLY A 501 -5.20 11.59 10.73
N GLY A 502 -5.14 11.76 12.05
CA GLY A 502 -4.52 12.92 12.71
C GLY A 502 -5.46 14.10 13.05
N SER A 503 -5.07 14.87 14.08
CA SER A 503 -5.69 16.03 14.73
C SER A 503 -5.33 17.43 14.17
N ASN A 504 -4.45 17.54 13.17
CA ASN A 504 -3.91 18.78 12.58
C ASN A 504 -4.07 18.81 11.06
N ARG A 505 -5.13 18.18 10.53
CA ARG A 505 -5.40 18.14 9.09
C ARG A 505 -5.66 19.55 8.56
N GLU A 506 -5.04 19.90 7.44
CA GLU A 506 -5.21 21.20 6.80
C GLU A 506 -5.81 21.07 5.40
N LEU A 507 -6.42 22.15 4.90
CA LEU A 507 -6.73 22.23 3.47
C LEU A 507 -5.41 22.30 2.67
N PRO A 508 -5.27 21.52 1.59
CA PRO A 508 -4.11 21.62 0.71
C PRO A 508 -3.95 23.03 0.15
N ARG A 509 -2.73 23.57 0.17
CA ARG A 509 -2.43 24.93 -0.30
C ARG A 509 -2.05 24.96 -1.78
N GLY A 510 -1.60 23.82 -2.33
CA GLY A 510 -0.88 23.76 -3.60
C GLY A 510 0.61 24.03 -3.40
N ILE A 511 1.32 24.26 -4.50
CA ILE A 511 2.72 24.69 -4.52
C ILE A 511 2.82 26.12 -5.05
N LYS A 512 3.97 26.78 -4.88
CA LYS A 512 4.18 28.14 -5.40
C LYS A 512 3.91 28.24 -6.91
N GLY A 513 3.02 29.16 -7.29
CA GLY A 513 2.58 29.38 -8.67
C GLY A 513 1.48 28.45 -9.17
N HIS A 514 1.07 27.47 -8.36
CA HIS A 514 -0.04 26.54 -8.63
C HIS A 514 -0.88 26.34 -7.37
N GLU A 515 -1.21 27.44 -6.70
CA GLU A 515 -1.97 27.46 -5.46
C GLU A 515 -3.44 27.07 -5.68
N ILE A 516 -4.05 26.45 -4.67
CA ILE A 516 -5.47 26.08 -4.70
C ILE A 516 -6.29 27.25 -4.16
N ASP A 517 -7.12 27.82 -5.04
CA ASP A 517 -8.02 28.91 -4.68
C ASP A 517 -9.34 28.39 -4.08
N TRP A 518 -9.35 28.23 -2.76
CA TRP A 518 -10.54 27.82 -1.99
C TRP A 518 -11.64 28.89 -1.92
N LYS A 519 -11.44 30.09 -2.48
CA LYS A 519 -12.44 31.17 -2.50
C LYS A 519 -13.31 31.14 -3.76
N LYS A 520 -13.01 30.29 -4.74
CA LYS A 520 -13.83 30.08 -5.93
C LYS A 520 -15.19 29.53 -5.52
N ALA A 521 -16.27 30.23 -5.87
CA ALA A 521 -17.63 29.84 -5.55
C ALA A 521 -17.95 28.43 -6.07
N GLU A 522 -17.40 28.05 -7.23
CA GLU A 522 -17.60 26.76 -7.87
C GLU A 522 -17.07 25.56 -7.07
N MET A 523 -16.20 25.76 -6.06
CA MET A 523 -15.76 24.69 -5.14
C MET A 523 -16.85 24.31 -4.12
N TRP A 524 -17.89 25.12 -3.98
CA TRP A 524 -18.84 25.06 -2.88
C TRP A 524 -20.25 24.74 -3.37
N VAL A 525 -20.97 23.92 -2.60
CA VAL A 525 -22.40 23.69 -2.81
C VAL A 525 -23.13 25.05 -2.76
N ASP A 526 -24.00 25.29 -3.75
CA ASP A 526 -24.74 26.54 -3.95
C ASP A 526 -23.87 27.81 -4.10
N GLY A 527 -22.57 27.66 -4.38
CA GLY A 527 -21.66 28.81 -4.50
C GLY A 527 -21.31 29.49 -3.18
N LYS A 528 -21.70 28.92 -2.03
CA LYS A 528 -21.50 29.53 -0.71
C LYS A 528 -20.15 29.12 -0.12
N VAL A 529 -19.16 30.01 -0.23
CA VAL A 529 -17.85 29.85 0.42
C VAL A 529 -18.03 29.63 1.93
N GLY A 530 -17.28 28.68 2.50
CA GLY A 530 -17.43 28.26 3.90
C GLY A 530 -18.63 27.33 4.16
N GLY A 531 -19.44 27.03 3.15
CA GLY A 531 -20.54 26.05 3.18
C GLY A 531 -20.04 24.60 3.16
N LYS A 532 -20.58 23.76 2.28
CA LYS A 532 -20.06 22.40 2.03
C LYS A 532 -19.25 22.40 0.73
N LEU A 533 -18.16 21.63 0.68
CA LEU A 533 -17.43 21.38 -0.56
C LEU A 533 -18.26 20.51 -1.51
N ALA A 534 -18.33 20.92 -2.77
CA ALA A 534 -19.07 20.24 -3.83
C ALA A 534 -18.39 18.91 -4.21
N ALA A 535 -19.16 17.93 -4.72
CA ALA A 535 -18.57 16.70 -5.23
C ALA A 535 -17.67 17.02 -6.43
N PHE A 536 -16.65 16.18 -6.68
CA PHE A 536 -15.68 16.43 -7.74
C PHE A 536 -16.36 16.52 -9.11
N GLU A 537 -17.38 15.68 -9.28
CA GLU A 537 -18.19 15.52 -10.47
C GLU A 537 -19.05 16.75 -10.78
N ASP A 538 -19.39 17.55 -9.76
CA ASP A 538 -20.20 18.76 -9.87
C ASP A 538 -19.34 19.98 -10.26
N LEU A 539 -18.01 19.88 -10.18
CA LEU A 539 -17.10 20.96 -10.53
C LEU A 539 -17.01 21.14 -12.05
N PRO A 540 -16.87 22.37 -12.57
CA PRO A 540 -16.58 22.59 -13.99
C PRO A 540 -15.32 21.85 -14.45
N ILE A 541 -15.30 21.30 -15.67
CA ILE A 541 -14.19 20.49 -16.21
C ILE A 541 -12.83 21.22 -16.13
N SER A 542 -12.80 22.52 -16.42
CA SER A 542 -11.58 23.33 -16.29
C SER A 542 -11.09 23.44 -14.84
N LEU A 543 -12.02 23.48 -13.88
CA LEU A 543 -11.70 23.46 -12.47
C LEU A 543 -11.21 22.08 -12.02
N GLN A 544 -11.83 21.00 -12.51
CA GLN A 544 -11.36 19.63 -12.25
C GLN A 544 -9.90 19.43 -12.69
N ASP A 545 -9.53 19.88 -13.89
CA ASP A 545 -8.16 19.75 -14.41
C ASP A 545 -7.15 20.60 -13.64
N SER A 546 -7.47 21.86 -13.37
CA SER A 546 -6.58 22.75 -12.59
C SER A 546 -6.41 22.31 -11.14
N LEU A 547 -7.50 21.88 -10.47
CA LEU A 547 -7.48 21.37 -9.11
C LEU A 547 -6.69 20.06 -8.99
N THR A 548 -6.94 19.09 -9.88
CA THR A 548 -6.19 17.83 -9.87
C THR A 548 -4.71 18.04 -10.15
N THR A 549 -4.37 18.99 -11.02
CA THR A 549 -2.97 19.35 -11.30
C THR A 549 -2.29 19.97 -10.08
N ALA A 550 -2.96 20.91 -9.39
CA ALA A 550 -2.42 21.54 -8.18
C ALA A 550 -2.25 20.54 -7.02
N LEU A 551 -3.26 19.70 -6.78
CA LEU A 551 -3.20 18.63 -5.78
C LEU A 551 -2.09 17.61 -6.11
N ALA A 552 -1.96 17.23 -7.39
CA ALA A 552 -0.90 16.32 -7.83
C ALA A 552 0.49 16.93 -7.68
N ALA A 553 0.66 18.22 -7.94
CA ALA A 553 1.95 18.90 -7.78
C ALA A 553 2.37 18.99 -6.30
N GLN A 554 1.45 19.25 -5.37
CA GLN A 554 1.76 19.22 -3.94
C GLN A 554 2.05 17.78 -3.46
N ALA A 555 1.24 16.81 -3.89
CA ALA A 555 1.50 15.40 -3.59
C ALA A 555 2.84 14.90 -4.16
N PHE A 556 3.22 15.39 -5.35
CA PHE A 556 4.52 15.15 -5.96
C PHE A 556 5.66 15.70 -5.08
N ALA A 557 5.52 16.89 -4.52
CA ALA A 557 6.53 17.46 -3.63
C ALA A 557 6.72 16.62 -2.35
N GLY A 558 5.63 16.11 -1.76
CA GLY A 558 5.66 15.19 -0.61
C GLY A 558 6.32 13.86 -0.94
N THR A 559 5.90 13.22 -2.03
CA THR A 559 6.50 11.97 -2.54
C THR A 559 7.97 12.17 -2.88
N LEU A 560 8.36 13.26 -3.55
CA LEU A 560 9.76 13.55 -3.87
C LEU A 560 10.63 13.71 -2.62
N THR A 561 10.13 14.37 -1.58
CA THR A 561 10.86 14.53 -0.32
C THR A 561 11.11 13.18 0.35
N HIS A 562 10.11 12.30 0.35
CA HIS A 562 10.23 10.91 0.82
C HIS A 562 11.26 10.10 0.01
N GLU A 563 11.12 10.09 -1.32
CA GLU A 563 12.06 9.35 -2.19
C GLU A 563 13.48 9.90 -2.08
N LEU A 564 13.66 11.21 -1.94
CA LEU A 564 14.96 11.81 -1.69
C LEU A 564 15.54 11.35 -0.35
N GLY A 565 14.72 11.19 0.69
CA GLY A 565 15.13 10.58 1.95
C GLY A 565 15.76 9.20 1.75
N HIS A 566 15.15 8.33 0.94
CA HIS A 566 15.76 7.05 0.55
C HIS A 566 17.09 7.21 -0.18
N THR A 567 17.18 8.18 -1.10
CA THR A 567 18.45 8.45 -1.79
C THR A 567 19.55 8.96 -0.86
N PHE A 568 19.19 9.59 0.26
CA PHE A 568 20.15 10.04 1.29
C PHE A 568 20.58 8.89 2.21
N GLY A 569 20.00 7.71 2.03
CA GLY A 569 20.28 6.52 2.80
C GLY A 569 19.22 6.19 3.85
N LEU A 570 18.17 7.00 4.02
CA LEU A 570 17.15 6.75 5.05
C LEU A 570 16.25 5.57 4.70
N ARG A 571 15.91 4.77 5.70
CA ARG A 571 14.83 3.76 5.62
C ARG A 571 13.50 4.35 6.06
N HIS A 572 12.42 3.63 5.76
CA HIS A 572 11.12 3.92 6.34
C HIS A 572 11.16 3.98 7.87
N ASN A 573 10.38 4.90 8.43
CA ASN A 573 10.04 4.92 9.85
C ASN A 573 8.51 4.97 10.05
N PHE A 574 7.87 3.81 10.19
CA PHE A 574 6.43 3.68 10.40
C PHE A 574 5.99 3.93 11.86
N ALA A 575 6.92 4.31 12.74
CA ALA A 575 6.59 4.76 14.08
C ALA A 575 6.41 6.29 14.15
N GLY A 576 6.46 6.99 13.01
CA GLY A 576 6.35 8.45 12.94
C GLY A 576 5.05 8.96 13.55
N SER A 577 3.93 8.32 13.22
CA SER A 577 2.59 8.72 13.68
C SER A 577 2.37 8.63 15.20
N ARG A 578 3.12 7.79 15.93
CA ARG A 578 3.01 7.62 17.38
C ARG A 578 4.03 8.42 18.18
N ASP A 579 5.06 8.95 17.52
CA ASP A 579 6.18 9.65 18.12
C ASP A 579 5.87 11.13 18.40
N HIS A 580 4.70 11.42 18.97
CA HIS A 580 4.18 12.79 19.11
C HIS A 580 5.07 13.70 19.97
N ASP A 581 5.84 13.12 20.90
CA ASP A 581 6.81 13.85 21.72
C ASP A 581 7.97 14.43 20.88
N ASN A 582 8.13 13.97 19.64
CA ASN A 582 9.15 14.38 18.67
C ASN A 582 8.54 15.04 17.42
N THR A 583 7.51 15.86 17.61
CA THR A 583 6.96 16.77 16.57
C THR A 583 7.51 18.19 16.74
N PHE A 584 7.42 19.03 15.70
CA PHE A 584 7.87 20.42 15.80
C PHE A 584 7.00 21.21 16.79
N ASN A 585 7.64 21.93 17.72
CA ASN A 585 6.94 22.85 18.59
C ASN A 585 6.64 24.19 17.89
N GLN A 586 5.77 25.01 18.49
CA GLN A 586 5.32 26.28 17.89
C GLN A 586 6.47 27.27 17.57
N ALA A 587 7.55 27.27 18.35
CA ALA A 587 8.71 28.13 18.09
C ALA A 587 9.47 27.66 16.84
N GLN A 588 9.69 26.34 16.71
CA GLN A 588 10.31 25.74 15.53
C GLN A 588 9.47 25.95 14.26
N LEU A 589 8.14 25.78 14.36
CA LEU A 589 7.22 26.06 13.26
C LEU A 589 7.31 27.52 12.80
N THR A 590 7.44 28.46 13.75
CA THR A 590 7.58 29.89 13.44
C THR A 590 8.91 30.19 12.75
N GLU A 591 10.01 29.60 13.21
CA GLU A 591 11.34 29.76 12.62
C GLU A 591 11.40 29.19 11.20
N LEU A 592 10.89 27.98 11.00
CA LEU A 592 10.80 27.34 9.69
C LEU A 592 9.95 28.17 8.71
N LYS A 593 8.77 28.62 9.15
CA LYS A 593 7.90 29.47 8.34
C LYS A 593 8.60 30.77 7.92
N ALA A 594 9.34 31.40 8.82
CA ALA A 594 10.13 32.59 8.50
C ALA A 594 11.22 32.28 7.48
N ALA A 595 11.98 31.20 7.68
CA ALA A 595 13.05 30.78 6.77
C ALA A 595 12.54 30.46 5.36
N PHE A 596 11.40 29.79 5.23
CA PHE A 596 10.78 29.54 3.92
C PHE A 596 10.24 30.81 3.28
N SER A 597 9.60 31.68 4.07
CA SER A 597 9.12 32.99 3.60
C SER A 597 10.26 33.86 3.05
N ASP A 598 11.40 33.89 3.75
CA ASP A 598 12.61 34.61 3.32
C ASP A 598 13.21 34.03 2.03
N ALA A 599 13.06 32.72 1.81
CA ALA A 599 13.40 32.05 0.55
C ALA A 599 12.34 32.23 -0.55
N GLY A 600 11.24 32.92 -0.25
CA GLY A 600 10.14 33.18 -1.20
C GLY A 600 9.12 32.06 -1.31
N TYR A 601 8.98 31.20 -0.30
CA TYR A 601 8.03 30.09 -0.22
C TYR A 601 7.16 30.18 1.05
N PRO A 602 6.31 31.21 1.18
CA PRO A 602 5.56 31.49 2.42
C PRO A 602 4.44 30.46 2.72
N ASP A 603 4.03 29.69 1.72
CA ASP A 603 2.93 28.74 1.81
C ASP A 603 3.37 27.31 2.14
N ILE A 604 4.68 27.04 2.25
CA ILE A 604 5.19 25.76 2.75
C ILE A 604 4.83 25.64 4.23
N THR A 605 4.12 24.57 4.57
CA THR A 605 3.77 24.21 5.95
C THR A 605 4.52 22.97 6.39
N VAL A 606 5.06 23.02 7.62
CA VAL A 606 5.76 21.90 8.30
C VAL A 606 4.90 21.30 9.41
N ASN A 607 3.60 21.61 9.39
CA ASN A 607 2.69 21.12 10.40
C ASN A 607 2.29 19.68 10.06
N ALA A 608 3.15 18.74 10.43
CA ALA A 608 2.91 17.32 10.35
C ALA A 608 2.60 16.75 11.74
N GLU A 609 1.82 15.67 11.76
CA GLU A 609 1.40 14.99 12.99
C GLU A 609 2.25 13.77 13.32
N PHE A 610 3.32 13.62 12.57
CA PHE A 610 4.23 12.49 12.62
C PHE A 610 5.65 13.04 12.72
N SER A 611 6.54 12.28 13.36
CA SER A 611 7.93 12.72 13.51
C SER A 611 8.79 12.51 12.25
N SER A 612 8.30 11.75 11.26
CA SER A 612 9.08 11.26 10.11
C SER A 612 8.30 11.29 8.79
N GLN A 613 8.78 12.03 7.79
CA GLN A 613 8.32 11.96 6.39
C GLN A 613 8.65 10.61 5.74
N MET A 614 9.61 9.86 6.30
CA MET A 614 9.85 8.46 5.92
C MET A 614 8.78 7.49 6.46
N ASP A 615 7.79 8.00 7.20
CA ASP A 615 6.54 7.27 7.43
C ASP A 615 5.73 7.31 6.12
N TYR A 616 4.98 6.25 5.82
CA TYR A 616 3.94 6.31 4.77
C TYR A 616 2.73 7.07 5.31
N ASN A 617 3.01 8.31 5.73
CA ASN A 617 2.12 9.10 6.54
C ASN A 617 0.82 9.41 5.81
N VAL A 618 -0.22 9.63 6.60
CA VAL A 618 -1.59 9.87 6.14
C VAL A 618 -1.78 11.24 5.48
N ASN A 619 -0.84 12.17 5.67
CA ASN A 619 -0.90 13.50 5.07
C ASN A 619 0.03 13.60 3.85
N ARG A 620 -0.46 13.14 2.70
CA ARG A 620 0.25 13.25 1.42
C ARG A 620 0.71 14.67 1.04
N PHE A 621 0.10 15.69 1.64
CA PHE A 621 0.38 17.10 1.35
C PHE A 621 1.47 17.69 2.25
N ALA A 622 2.02 16.91 3.19
CA ALA A 622 3.25 17.24 3.89
C ALA A 622 4.44 17.11 2.92
N THR A 623 5.20 18.19 2.77
CA THR A 623 6.25 18.32 1.73
C THR A 623 7.65 18.48 2.31
N THR A 624 7.82 18.30 3.62
CA THR A 624 9.05 18.59 4.36
C THR A 624 9.55 17.39 5.11
N PHE A 625 10.84 17.40 5.49
CA PHE A 625 11.33 16.47 6.50
C PHE A 625 10.84 16.88 7.89
N GLU A 626 10.60 15.88 8.72
CA GLU A 626 10.11 16.04 10.08
C GLU A 626 11.24 15.82 11.10
N PRO A 627 11.04 16.08 12.41
CA PRO A 627 12.13 16.14 13.38
C PRO A 627 13.00 14.88 13.44
N TYR A 628 12.40 13.69 13.32
CA TYR A 628 13.15 12.43 13.27
C TYR A 628 14.02 12.35 12.02
N ASP A 629 13.53 12.72 10.84
CA ASP A 629 14.32 12.67 9.61
C ASP A 629 15.54 13.58 9.71
N LEU A 630 15.37 14.78 10.25
CA LEU A 630 16.46 15.73 10.46
C LEU A 630 17.45 15.22 11.52
N ALA A 631 16.97 14.58 12.58
CA ALA A 631 17.81 13.92 13.57
C ALA A 631 18.57 12.72 12.96
N ALA A 632 17.93 11.92 12.12
CA ALA A 632 18.54 10.81 11.40
C ALA A 632 19.59 11.30 10.40
N LEU A 633 19.33 12.37 9.65
CA LEU A 633 20.32 12.99 8.77
C LEU A 633 21.49 13.54 9.59
N ARG A 634 21.25 14.18 10.74
CA ARG A 634 22.34 14.62 11.62
C ARG A 634 23.17 13.46 12.18
N PHE A 635 22.50 12.40 12.60
CA PHE A 635 23.14 11.16 13.01
C PHE A 635 23.99 10.60 11.87
N GLY A 636 23.45 10.51 10.66
CA GLY A 636 24.13 9.92 9.51
C GLY A 636 25.27 10.77 8.97
N TYR A 637 25.14 12.11 8.91
CA TYR A 637 26.06 13.00 8.20
C TYR A 637 26.97 13.82 9.12
N ALA A 638 26.41 14.54 10.10
CA ALA A 638 27.23 15.27 11.09
C ALA A 638 27.89 14.34 12.13
N ARG A 639 27.35 13.12 12.31
CA ARG A 639 27.73 12.16 13.36
C ARG A 639 27.58 12.76 14.76
N GLU A 640 26.40 13.30 15.03
CA GLU A 640 26.01 13.89 16.30
C GLU A 640 24.58 13.49 16.69
N VAL A 641 24.32 13.36 18.00
CA VAL A 641 23.01 13.03 18.57
C VAL A 641 22.62 14.02 19.67
N GLU A 642 21.33 14.19 19.87
CA GLU A 642 20.75 15.13 20.85
C GLU A 642 20.58 14.46 22.22
N THR A 643 20.92 15.18 23.29
CA THR A 643 20.59 14.80 24.67
C THR A 643 19.22 15.33 25.08
N LYS A 644 18.62 14.79 26.15
CA LYS A 644 17.38 15.34 26.73
C LYS A 644 17.51 16.79 27.21
N ALA A 645 18.74 17.29 27.38
CA ALA A 645 19.04 18.68 27.71
C ALA A 645 19.17 19.58 26.46
N ASN A 646 18.86 19.07 25.26
CA ASN A 646 19.02 19.73 23.97
C ASN A 646 20.47 20.10 23.63
N GLU A 647 21.43 19.34 24.17
CA GLU A 647 22.85 19.44 23.81
C GLU A 647 23.22 18.40 22.76
N PHE A 648 24.24 18.65 21.94
CA PHE A 648 24.67 17.71 20.91
C PHE A 648 26.00 17.05 21.26
N VAL A 649 26.04 15.72 21.17
CA VAL A 649 27.21 14.90 21.47
C VAL A 649 27.71 14.23 20.20
N SER A 650 29.02 14.26 19.97
CA SER A 650 29.63 13.68 18.76
C SER A 650 29.92 12.18 18.90
N LEU A 651 29.63 11.43 17.83
CA LEU A 651 29.90 10.00 17.71
C LEU A 651 31.27 9.69 17.08
N LYS A 652 31.94 10.70 16.52
CA LYS A 652 33.14 10.54 15.67
C LYS A 652 34.30 9.82 16.35
N ALA A 653 34.50 10.05 17.64
CA ALA A 653 35.58 9.42 18.41
C ALA A 653 35.36 7.91 18.58
N GLU A 654 34.12 7.50 18.88
CA GLU A 654 33.74 6.09 18.98
C GLU A 654 33.75 5.42 17.60
N ASP A 655 33.29 6.10 16.54
CA ASP A 655 33.38 5.60 15.17
C ASP A 655 34.85 5.32 14.78
N ALA A 656 35.78 6.20 15.16
CA ALA A 656 37.21 6.04 14.90
C ALA A 656 37.80 4.84 15.66
N LYS A 657 37.42 4.65 16.93
CA LYS A 657 37.79 3.47 17.70
C LYS A 657 37.25 2.19 17.06
N ARG A 658 35.98 2.18 16.62
CA ARG A 658 35.38 1.01 15.96
C ARG A 658 36.10 0.63 14.68
N ARG A 659 36.45 1.62 13.85
CA ARG A 659 37.26 1.37 12.65
C ARG A 659 38.63 0.80 12.98
N ASP A 660 39.31 1.31 14.00
CA ASP A 660 40.61 0.80 14.45
C ASP A 660 40.54 -0.63 15.00
N GLU A 661 39.52 -0.96 15.81
CA GLU A 661 39.26 -2.34 16.26
C GLU A 661 39.06 -3.29 15.07
N LEU A 662 38.19 -2.91 14.13
CA LEU A 662 37.89 -3.73 12.94
C LEU A 662 39.10 -3.88 12.01
N ALA A 663 39.95 -2.87 11.90
CA ALA A 663 41.20 -2.92 11.13
C ALA A 663 42.23 -3.88 11.77
N LYS A 664 42.20 -4.03 13.09
CA LYS A 664 43.02 -4.99 13.84
C LYS A 664 42.40 -6.40 13.92
N GLY A 665 41.24 -6.62 13.29
CA GLY A 665 40.51 -7.90 13.34
C GLY A 665 39.76 -8.15 14.66
N ILE A 666 39.58 -7.12 15.50
CA ILE A 666 38.88 -7.22 16.78
C ILE A 666 37.39 -6.98 16.55
N VAL A 667 36.59 -8.04 16.45
CA VAL A 667 35.14 -7.90 16.19
C VAL A 667 34.36 -7.68 17.49
N ASN A 668 34.76 -8.35 18.58
CA ASN A 668 34.09 -8.34 19.88
C ASN A 668 34.71 -7.35 20.90
N GLY A 669 35.26 -6.23 20.42
CA GLY A 669 35.87 -5.18 21.25
C GLY A 669 34.85 -4.36 22.08
N ASP A 670 35.30 -3.24 22.63
CA ASP A 670 34.48 -2.36 23.49
C ASP A 670 33.45 -1.57 22.67
N THR A 671 33.67 -1.43 21.36
CA THR A 671 32.76 -0.70 20.46
C THR A 671 31.81 -1.62 19.69
N ARG A 672 31.73 -2.92 20.04
CA ARG A 672 30.94 -3.93 19.30
C ARG A 672 29.44 -3.62 19.18
N PHE A 673 28.90 -2.84 20.11
CA PHE A 673 27.49 -2.44 20.15
C PHE A 673 27.20 -1.12 19.42
N GLY A 674 28.21 -0.50 18.80
CA GLY A 674 28.07 0.75 18.04
C GLY A 674 28.41 2.01 18.84
N ALA A 675 28.60 3.12 18.14
CA ALA A 675 28.97 4.40 18.75
C ALA A 675 27.83 4.97 19.61
N LEU A 676 26.58 4.85 19.14
CA LEU A 676 25.40 5.30 19.89
C LEU A 676 25.31 4.64 21.27
N TYR A 677 25.45 3.31 21.32
CA TYR A 677 25.35 2.53 22.56
C TYR A 677 26.36 2.99 23.62
N ASN A 678 27.61 3.21 23.21
CA ASN A 678 28.68 3.65 24.11
C ASN A 678 28.45 5.06 24.66
N ILE A 679 27.94 5.96 23.80
CA ILE A 679 27.63 7.34 24.17
C ILE A 679 26.43 7.39 25.12
N GLU A 680 25.42 6.55 24.91
CA GLU A 680 24.22 6.46 25.75
C GLU A 680 24.54 6.04 27.20
N GLN A 681 25.61 5.26 27.44
CA GLN A 681 25.98 4.84 28.80
C GLN A 681 26.30 6.01 29.75
N ASN A 682 26.73 7.15 29.20
CA ASN A 682 27.14 8.32 29.99
C ASN A 682 26.29 9.56 29.70
N ASN A 683 25.30 9.46 28.81
CA ASN A 683 24.48 10.58 28.38
C ASN A 683 23.01 10.19 28.34
N SER A 684 22.13 11.05 28.84
CA SER A 684 20.69 10.86 28.65
C SER A 684 20.30 11.36 27.26
N LEU A 685 20.26 10.45 26.29
CA LEU A 685 19.93 10.78 24.90
C LEU A 685 18.43 11.02 24.72
N ARG A 686 18.09 11.91 23.77
CA ARG A 686 16.72 12.05 23.27
C ARG A 686 16.36 10.78 22.51
N GLN A 687 15.21 10.22 22.82
CA GLN A 687 14.72 8.97 22.22
C GLN A 687 13.72 9.30 21.13
N TYR A 688 13.82 8.60 20.00
CA TYR A 688 12.90 8.67 18.89
C TYR A 688 12.27 7.30 18.68
N SER A 689 10.97 7.27 18.38
CA SER A 689 10.31 6.02 18.02
C SER A 689 10.72 5.63 16.62
N TYR A 690 11.18 4.38 16.45
CA TYR A 690 11.60 3.88 15.14
C TYR A 690 11.09 2.48 14.87
N CYS A 691 10.54 2.28 13.67
CA CYS A 691 10.32 0.95 13.13
C CYS A 691 10.27 0.97 11.59
N THR A 692 10.66 -0.12 10.92
CA THR A 692 10.85 -0.13 9.46
C THR A 692 10.18 -1.36 8.83
N ASP A 693 10.35 -1.58 7.53
CA ASP A 693 9.71 -2.67 6.78
C ASP A 693 9.82 -4.06 7.43
N GLU A 694 10.99 -4.36 7.99
CA GLU A 694 11.25 -5.64 8.67
C GLU A 694 10.54 -5.78 10.02
N HIS A 695 9.98 -4.69 10.55
CA HIS A 695 9.24 -4.68 11.82
C HIS A 695 7.73 -4.70 11.63
N VAL A 696 7.24 -4.56 10.39
CA VAL A 696 5.81 -4.60 10.09
C VAL A 696 5.26 -5.97 10.50
N SER A 697 4.03 -5.97 11.03
CA SER A 697 3.32 -7.12 11.62
C SER A 697 3.80 -7.56 13.01
N LEU A 698 4.95 -7.10 13.54
CA LEU A 698 5.40 -7.50 14.89
C LEU A 698 4.41 -7.07 16.00
N ASN A 699 3.62 -6.03 15.73
CA ASN A 699 2.64 -5.43 16.62
C ASN A 699 1.67 -4.56 15.77
N SER A 700 0.64 -3.98 16.40
CA SER A 700 -0.29 -3.05 15.72
C SER A 700 0.15 -1.58 15.74
N ASN A 701 1.42 -1.27 16.04
CA ASN A 701 1.94 0.12 16.13
C ASN A 701 3.15 0.40 15.22
N CYS A 702 3.30 -0.42 14.18
CA CYS A 702 4.33 -0.31 13.17
C CYS A 702 3.77 -0.74 11.80
N ASN A 703 2.52 -0.40 11.52
CA ASN A 703 1.89 -0.78 10.27
C ASN A 703 2.09 0.32 9.22
N ARG A 704 2.14 -0.08 7.96
CA ARG A 704 2.25 0.87 6.84
C ARG A 704 0.98 1.71 6.76
N GLY A 705 1.13 3.03 6.73
CA GLY A 705 0.00 3.95 6.57
C GLY A 705 -1.00 3.91 7.74
N ASP A 706 -0.51 3.63 8.95
CA ASP A 706 -1.28 3.82 10.18
C ASP A 706 -1.19 5.27 10.69
N ALA A 707 -2.09 5.67 11.58
CA ALA A 707 -2.00 6.96 12.24
C ALA A 707 -2.68 6.95 13.61
N GLY A 708 -1.97 7.43 14.63
CA GLY A 708 -2.50 7.62 15.98
C GLY A 708 -1.40 7.61 17.03
N LYS A 709 -1.67 8.24 18.19
CA LYS A 709 -0.68 8.33 19.28
C LYS A 709 -0.48 7.00 20.00
N ASN A 710 -1.52 6.18 20.01
CA ASN A 710 -1.60 4.92 20.73
C ASN A 710 -2.48 3.93 19.93
N LEU A 711 -2.65 2.71 20.43
CA LEU A 711 -3.37 1.67 19.68
C LEU A 711 -4.87 1.95 19.49
N ASP A 712 -5.54 2.62 20.43
CA ASP A 712 -6.96 2.98 20.28
C ASP A 712 -7.16 4.11 19.27
N ASP A 713 -6.24 5.06 19.16
CA ASP A 713 -6.24 6.03 18.06
C ASP A 713 -6.00 5.34 16.70
N ILE A 714 -5.04 4.41 16.62
CA ILE A 714 -4.75 3.67 15.37
C ILE A 714 -5.94 2.79 14.97
N ASN A 715 -6.60 2.13 15.92
CA ASN A 715 -7.79 1.35 15.60
C ASN A 715 -8.96 2.23 15.14
N GLN A 716 -9.19 3.36 15.83
CA GLN A 716 -10.20 4.33 15.41
C GLN A 716 -9.91 4.88 14.01
N PHE A 717 -8.64 5.08 13.67
CA PHE A 717 -8.20 5.45 12.33
C PHE A 717 -8.59 4.40 11.27
N TYR A 718 -8.39 3.11 11.53
CA TYR A 718 -8.83 2.05 10.60
C TYR A 718 -10.35 1.97 10.47
N ILE A 719 -11.09 2.20 11.56
CA ILE A 719 -12.57 2.29 11.54
C ILE A 719 -13.02 3.48 10.67
N ASP A 720 -12.38 4.64 10.82
CA ASP A 720 -12.66 5.82 9.99
C ASP A 720 -12.39 5.52 8.50
N LYS A 721 -11.24 4.90 8.20
CA LYS A 721 -10.86 4.47 6.83
C LYS A 721 -11.91 3.54 6.20
N TYR A 722 -12.53 2.66 6.98
CA TYR A 722 -13.65 1.82 6.52
C TYR A 722 -14.86 2.66 6.06
N PHE A 723 -15.28 3.64 6.87
CA PHE A 723 -16.43 4.49 6.54
C PHE A 723 -16.12 5.44 5.38
N ASP A 724 -14.90 5.97 5.32
CA ASP A 724 -14.46 6.90 4.29
C ASP A 724 -14.30 6.25 2.91
N SER A 725 -13.95 4.96 2.89
CA SER A 725 -13.87 4.18 1.64
C SER A 725 -15.22 3.74 1.08
N TYR A 726 -16.34 3.98 1.79
CA TYR A 726 -17.66 3.58 1.31
C TYR A 726 -18.02 4.23 -0.03
N GLU A 727 -17.95 5.55 -0.14
CA GLU A 727 -18.28 6.27 -1.38
C GLU A 727 -17.38 5.80 -2.54
N THR A 728 -16.08 5.70 -2.30
CA THR A 728 -15.09 5.42 -3.35
C THR A 728 -15.12 3.99 -3.87
N MET A 729 -15.45 3.02 -3.00
CA MET A 729 -15.47 1.61 -3.38
C MET A 729 -16.86 1.15 -3.83
N ASN A 730 -17.93 1.59 -3.15
CA ASN A 730 -19.28 1.04 -3.30
C ASN A 730 -20.15 1.77 -4.34
N LEU A 731 -19.90 3.06 -4.62
CA LEU A 731 -20.77 3.89 -5.47
C LEU A 731 -20.15 4.20 -6.84
N ARG A 732 -20.92 4.21 -7.94
CA ARG A 732 -20.37 4.46 -9.29
C ARG A 732 -19.70 5.82 -9.41
N HIS A 733 -20.33 6.89 -8.93
CA HIS A 733 -19.93 8.28 -9.25
C HIS A 733 -19.72 8.45 -10.77
N ASN A 734 -18.66 9.14 -11.21
CA ASN A 734 -18.30 9.28 -12.63
C ASN A 734 -17.54 8.09 -13.24
N ARG A 735 -17.52 6.91 -12.58
CA ARG A 735 -16.85 5.73 -13.15
C ARG A 735 -17.59 5.26 -14.40
N GLN A 736 -16.85 5.14 -15.50
CA GLN A 736 -17.38 4.61 -16.77
C GLN A 736 -17.83 3.15 -16.64
N SER A 737 -17.20 2.40 -15.74
CA SER A 737 -17.55 1.03 -15.41
C SER A 737 -17.66 0.85 -13.90
N LEU A 738 -18.79 0.30 -13.48
CA LEU A 738 -18.96 -0.38 -12.20
C LEU A 738 -19.93 -1.53 -12.49
N PHE A 739 -19.42 -2.75 -12.40
CA PHE A 739 -20.13 -3.98 -12.76
C PHE A 739 -20.27 -4.87 -11.53
N GLU A 740 -21.21 -5.81 -11.57
CA GLU A 740 -21.44 -6.81 -10.51
C GLU A 740 -20.17 -7.55 -10.08
N ASP A 741 -19.25 -7.86 -11.00
CA ASP A 741 -18.01 -8.59 -10.73
C ASP A 741 -17.00 -7.83 -9.85
N HIS A 742 -17.16 -6.52 -9.70
CA HIS A 742 -16.40 -5.73 -8.74
C HIS A 742 -16.75 -6.09 -7.29
N SER A 743 -17.79 -6.92 -7.04
CA SER A 743 -18.05 -7.55 -5.74
C SER A 743 -16.85 -8.31 -5.20
N LEU A 744 -16.06 -8.98 -6.06
CA LEU A 744 -14.85 -9.70 -5.66
C LEU A 744 -13.81 -8.74 -5.10
N SER A 745 -13.42 -7.73 -5.89
CA SER A 745 -12.44 -6.73 -5.45
C SER A 745 -12.92 -5.96 -4.22
N TYR A 746 -14.21 -5.62 -4.16
CA TYR A 746 -14.82 -5.00 -2.98
C TYR A 746 -14.67 -5.90 -1.74
N THR A 747 -15.01 -7.19 -1.85
CA THR A 747 -14.92 -8.16 -0.75
C THR A 747 -13.47 -8.38 -0.29
N ILE A 748 -12.51 -8.48 -1.21
CA ILE A 748 -11.08 -8.62 -0.88
C ILE A 748 -10.61 -7.41 -0.08
N ASN A 749 -10.87 -6.19 -0.56
CA ASN A 749 -10.46 -4.98 0.13
C ASN A 749 -11.12 -4.85 1.52
N ARG A 750 -12.40 -5.22 1.66
CA ARG A 750 -13.08 -5.25 2.96
C ARG A 750 -12.49 -6.27 3.92
N LYS A 751 -12.10 -7.45 3.42
CA LYS A 751 -11.41 -8.45 4.24
C LYS A 751 -10.11 -7.90 4.79
N VAL A 752 -9.26 -7.29 3.95
CA VAL A 752 -8.00 -6.67 4.37
C VAL A 752 -8.24 -5.59 5.45
N GLN A 753 -9.19 -4.67 5.22
CA GLN A 753 -9.54 -3.65 6.22
C GLN A 753 -10.06 -4.26 7.54
N PHE A 754 -10.80 -5.37 7.49
CA PHE A 754 -11.31 -6.00 8.72
C PHE A 754 -10.21 -6.73 9.47
N ASP A 755 -9.23 -7.29 8.76
CA ASP A 755 -8.03 -7.83 9.36
C ASP A 755 -7.21 -6.72 10.05
N GLU A 756 -7.07 -5.54 9.41
CA GLU A 756 -6.45 -4.34 10.01
C GLU A 756 -7.15 -3.89 11.30
N ILE A 757 -8.50 -3.90 11.34
CA ILE A 757 -9.29 -3.53 12.53
C ILE A 757 -9.26 -4.63 13.60
N ARG A 758 -9.20 -5.91 13.21
CA ARG A 758 -9.27 -7.05 14.14
C ARG A 758 -7.95 -7.31 14.85
N GLN A 759 -6.81 -6.98 14.25
CA GLN A 759 -5.48 -7.41 14.70
C GLN A 759 -5.12 -7.09 16.17
N PHE A 760 -5.72 -6.05 16.77
CA PHE A 760 -5.40 -5.60 18.14
C PHE A 760 -5.67 -6.66 19.23
N ILE A 761 -6.46 -7.69 18.92
CA ILE A 761 -6.61 -8.87 19.79
C ILE A 761 -5.27 -9.56 20.09
N GLU A 762 -4.34 -9.55 19.14
CA GLU A 762 -3.02 -10.18 19.28
C GLU A 762 -2.14 -9.40 20.27
N ASP A 763 -2.24 -8.07 20.31
CA ASP A 763 -1.42 -7.26 21.23
C ASP A 763 -1.83 -7.51 22.69
N VAL A 764 -3.13 -7.55 22.98
CA VAL A 764 -3.64 -7.87 24.32
C VAL A 764 -3.27 -9.30 24.71
N SER A 765 -3.46 -10.26 23.79
CA SER A 765 -3.12 -11.67 24.03
C SER A 765 -1.62 -11.87 24.27
N PHE A 766 -0.78 -11.16 23.52
CA PHE A 766 0.67 -11.15 23.72
C PHE A 766 1.05 -10.62 25.10
N LEU A 767 0.47 -9.50 25.55
CA LEU A 767 0.74 -8.97 26.87
C LEU A 767 0.29 -9.91 27.99
N GLU A 768 -0.89 -10.53 27.87
CA GLU A 768 -1.36 -11.53 28.83
C GLU A 768 -0.38 -12.71 28.92
N GLN A 769 0.11 -13.20 27.79
CA GLN A 769 1.09 -14.28 27.75
C GLN A 769 2.45 -13.85 28.32
N LEU A 770 2.95 -12.67 27.95
CA LEU A 770 4.24 -12.13 28.38
C LEU A 770 4.31 -12.01 29.91
N PHE A 771 3.22 -11.56 30.54
CA PHE A 771 3.13 -11.39 31.99
C PHE A 771 2.56 -12.62 32.73
N GLY A 772 2.24 -13.71 32.04
CA GLY A 772 1.69 -14.93 32.64
C GLY A 772 0.32 -14.73 33.29
N LEU A 773 -0.52 -13.87 32.70
CA LEU A 773 -1.82 -13.47 33.21
C LEU A 773 -2.94 -14.38 32.71
N SER A 774 -4.06 -14.39 33.43
CA SER A 774 -5.28 -15.06 32.98
C SER A 774 -5.90 -14.34 31.79
N GLU A 775 -6.63 -15.08 30.98
CA GLU A 775 -7.39 -14.52 29.86
C GLU A 775 -8.37 -13.43 30.31
N ASN A 776 -8.41 -12.32 29.57
CA ASN A 776 -9.25 -11.14 29.82
C ASN A 776 -8.90 -10.41 31.12
N PHE A 777 -7.68 -10.58 31.63
CA PHE A 777 -7.19 -9.86 32.80
C PHE A 777 -7.26 -8.34 32.58
N PHE A 778 -6.76 -7.86 31.44
CA PHE A 778 -6.73 -6.42 31.15
C PHE A 778 -8.11 -5.80 30.97
N ALA A 779 -9.11 -6.57 30.55
CA ALA A 779 -10.49 -6.10 30.50
C ALA A 779 -10.99 -5.71 31.90
N GLY A 780 -10.83 -6.59 32.89
CA GLY A 780 -11.25 -6.31 34.27
C GLY A 780 -10.39 -5.24 34.96
N GLU A 781 -9.07 -5.25 34.73
CA GLU A 781 -8.16 -4.29 35.35
C GLU A 781 -8.36 -2.87 34.82
N CYS A 782 -8.55 -2.70 33.51
CA CYS A 782 -8.81 -1.38 32.94
C CYS A 782 -10.17 -0.81 33.34
N ASP A 783 -11.20 -1.66 33.48
CA ASP A 783 -12.49 -1.24 34.04
C ASP A 783 -12.35 -0.76 35.50
N ARG A 784 -11.55 -1.47 36.32
CA ARG A 784 -11.25 -1.09 37.70
C ARG A 784 -10.52 0.24 37.78
N LEU A 785 -9.49 0.43 36.94
CA LEU A 785 -8.72 1.69 36.87
C LEU A 785 -9.59 2.85 36.42
N ALA A 786 -10.38 2.67 35.35
CA ALA A 786 -11.30 3.69 34.86
C ALA A 786 -12.33 4.10 35.92
N ALA A 787 -12.90 3.13 36.67
CA ALA A 787 -13.82 3.41 37.77
C ALA A 787 -13.16 4.17 38.93
N ALA A 788 -11.83 4.05 39.09
CA ALA A 788 -11.05 4.79 40.07
C ALA A 788 -10.57 6.17 39.54
N GLY A 789 -10.86 6.51 38.28
CA GLY A 789 -10.34 7.73 37.64
C GLY A 789 -8.85 7.67 37.33
N SER A 790 -8.29 6.47 37.18
CA SER A 790 -6.87 6.21 36.86
C SER A 790 -6.73 5.55 35.48
N GLU A 791 -5.54 5.60 34.91
CA GLU A 791 -5.23 4.96 33.62
C GLU A 791 -3.82 4.32 33.67
N ALA A 792 -3.65 3.24 32.91
CA ALA A 792 -2.37 2.62 32.64
C ALA A 792 -2.15 2.50 31.13
N TRP A 793 -0.87 2.45 30.72
CA TRP A 793 -0.50 2.41 29.30
C TRP A 793 -1.11 1.24 28.53
N TYR A 794 -1.31 0.10 29.18
CA TYR A 794 -1.88 -1.09 28.54
C TYR A 794 -3.37 -0.96 28.26
N CYS A 795 -4.07 -0.01 28.90
CA CYS A 795 -5.51 0.18 28.69
C CYS A 795 -5.85 0.73 27.31
N ALA A 796 -4.93 1.43 26.64
CA ALA A 796 -5.05 1.75 25.21
C ALA A 796 -5.19 0.48 24.34
N ASN A 797 -4.43 -0.58 24.64
CA ASN A 797 -4.51 -1.87 23.92
C ASN A 797 -5.89 -2.52 24.11
N GLN A 798 -6.39 -2.54 25.35
CA GLN A 798 -7.71 -3.11 25.66
C GLN A 798 -8.85 -2.28 25.03
N ARG A 799 -8.73 -0.95 25.01
CA ARG A 799 -9.71 -0.08 24.33
C ARG A 799 -9.72 -0.28 22.83
N ALA A 800 -8.55 -0.42 22.19
CA ALA A 800 -8.45 -0.76 20.77
C ALA A 800 -9.21 -2.07 20.47
N MET A 801 -8.94 -3.14 21.23
CA MET A 801 -9.66 -4.40 21.09
C MET A 801 -11.18 -4.26 21.30
N ASN A 802 -11.62 -3.48 22.29
CA ASN A 802 -13.03 -3.22 22.55
C ASN A 802 -13.72 -2.43 21.42
N GLN A 803 -13.05 -1.42 20.86
CA GLN A 803 -13.52 -0.65 19.71
C GLN A 803 -13.68 -1.52 18.47
N SER A 804 -12.75 -2.44 18.21
CA SER A 804 -12.85 -3.40 17.10
C SER A 804 -14.08 -4.29 17.27
N ALA A 805 -14.31 -4.82 18.47
CA ALA A 805 -15.50 -5.64 18.74
C ALA A 805 -16.80 -4.84 18.60
N ASP A 806 -16.86 -3.63 19.14
CA ASP A 806 -18.00 -2.72 19.03
C ASP A 806 -18.33 -2.39 17.57
N PHE A 807 -17.31 -2.10 16.76
CA PHE A 807 -17.44 -1.87 15.32
C PHE A 807 -18.08 -3.06 14.60
N PHE A 808 -17.55 -4.28 14.79
CA PHE A 808 -18.10 -5.46 14.11
C PHE A 808 -19.52 -5.80 14.59
N LEU A 809 -19.83 -5.65 15.89
CA LEU A 809 -21.20 -5.83 16.39
C LEU A 809 -22.18 -4.86 15.72
N LYS A 810 -21.82 -3.57 15.63
CA LYS A 810 -22.63 -2.56 14.94
C LYS A 810 -22.86 -2.90 13.47
N LEU A 811 -21.82 -3.40 12.79
CA LEU A 811 -21.89 -3.74 11.38
C LEU A 811 -22.76 -4.98 11.10
N VAL A 812 -22.68 -6.00 11.96
CA VAL A 812 -23.58 -7.17 11.88
C VAL A 812 -25.05 -6.72 12.03
N GLY A 813 -25.31 -5.84 13.00
CA GLY A 813 -26.63 -5.34 13.31
C GLY A 813 -27.15 -4.17 12.46
N GLU A 814 -26.33 -3.62 11.56
CA GLU A 814 -26.72 -2.53 10.68
C GLU A 814 -27.92 -2.94 9.81
N ASN A 815 -28.95 -2.11 9.68
CA ASN A 815 -30.08 -2.47 8.84
C ASN A 815 -29.82 -2.21 7.35
N ASP A 816 -30.58 -2.93 6.51
CA ASP A 816 -30.76 -2.52 5.12
C ASP A 816 -31.36 -1.10 5.08
N ALA A 817 -31.10 -0.37 4.01
CA ALA A 817 -31.57 1.00 3.84
C ALA A 817 -33.08 1.08 4.04
N THR A 818 -33.51 1.91 4.99
CA THR A 818 -34.88 1.98 5.48
C THR A 818 -35.35 3.42 5.58
N LEU A 819 -36.62 3.63 5.21
CA LEU A 819 -37.32 4.92 5.26
C LEU A 819 -38.40 4.86 6.34
N ASP A 820 -38.25 5.68 7.38
CA ASP A 820 -39.30 5.93 8.38
C ASP A 820 -40.10 7.16 7.95
N VAL A 821 -41.37 6.94 7.59
CA VAL A 821 -42.22 7.97 7.01
C VAL A 821 -43.34 8.32 7.97
N THR A 822 -43.37 9.59 8.38
CA THR A 822 -44.51 10.19 9.08
C THR A 822 -45.34 10.97 8.08
N TYR A 823 -46.50 10.43 7.73
CA TYR A 823 -47.47 11.14 6.89
C TYR A 823 -48.26 12.11 7.75
N LYS A 824 -48.34 13.36 7.32
CA LYS A 824 -49.07 14.44 7.98
C LYS A 824 -50.16 14.98 7.08
N GLN A 825 -51.27 15.41 7.69
CA GLN A 825 -52.33 16.13 6.99
C GLN A 825 -51.95 17.59 6.76
N ALA A 826 -52.77 18.31 5.99
CA ALA A 826 -52.57 19.75 5.71
C ALA A 826 -52.51 20.64 6.97
N ASP A 827 -53.10 20.20 8.09
CA ASP A 827 -53.06 20.90 9.38
C ASP A 827 -51.82 20.55 10.24
N GLY A 828 -50.91 19.71 9.73
CA GLY A 828 -49.70 19.25 10.41
C GLY A 828 -49.89 18.08 11.37
N SER A 829 -51.12 17.59 11.57
CA SER A 829 -51.40 16.42 12.39
C SER A 829 -50.88 15.13 11.76
N VAL A 830 -50.36 14.20 12.58
CA VAL A 830 -49.86 12.91 12.11
C VAL A 830 -51.04 12.02 11.70
N ALA A 831 -51.09 11.64 10.42
CA ALA A 831 -52.08 10.72 9.87
C ALA A 831 -51.69 9.27 10.12
N LEU A 832 -50.47 8.89 9.72
CA LEU A 832 -49.91 7.55 9.93
C LEU A 832 -48.39 7.59 9.94
N ARG A 833 -47.78 6.60 10.59
CA ARG A 833 -46.34 6.35 10.54
C ARG A 833 -46.12 4.97 9.96
N GLN A 834 -45.24 4.87 8.97
CA GLN A 834 -44.94 3.61 8.32
C GLN A 834 -43.46 3.55 7.96
N GLN A 835 -42.91 2.35 8.04
CA GLN A 835 -41.54 2.06 7.64
C GLN A 835 -41.52 1.31 6.30
N TYR A 836 -40.56 1.63 5.43
CA TYR A 836 -40.39 1.02 4.12
C TYR A 836 -38.94 0.66 3.85
N ASN A 837 -38.71 -0.48 3.18
CA ASN A 837 -37.40 -0.79 2.61
C ASN A 837 -37.09 0.15 1.43
N PHE A 838 -35.94 0.81 1.47
CA PHE A 838 -35.56 1.85 0.50
C PHE A 838 -35.42 1.31 -0.91
N ALA A 839 -34.72 0.18 -1.09
CA ALA A 839 -34.56 -0.45 -2.40
C ALA A 839 -35.92 -0.81 -3.03
N LYS A 840 -36.88 -1.27 -2.22
CA LYS A 840 -38.26 -1.54 -2.66
C LYS A 840 -39.03 -0.31 -3.08
N VAL A 841 -38.80 0.83 -2.44
CA VAL A 841 -39.37 2.11 -2.88
C VAL A 841 -38.74 2.53 -4.22
N LEU A 842 -37.42 2.43 -4.37
CA LEU A 842 -36.72 2.75 -5.62
C LEU A 842 -37.20 1.89 -6.80
N GLU A 843 -37.44 0.60 -6.58
CA GLU A 843 -38.01 -0.32 -7.59
C GLU A 843 -39.36 0.18 -8.16
N GLN A 844 -40.12 0.99 -7.42
CA GLN A 844 -41.42 1.52 -7.86
C GLN A 844 -41.28 2.66 -8.88
N TYR A 845 -40.12 3.31 -8.96
CA TYR A 845 -39.91 4.44 -9.86
C TYR A 845 -40.21 4.07 -11.32
N ARG A 846 -39.79 2.87 -11.77
CA ARG A 846 -40.05 2.38 -13.14
C ARG A 846 -41.54 2.33 -13.52
N PHE A 847 -42.42 2.29 -12.53
CA PHE A 847 -43.87 2.21 -12.71
C PHE A 847 -44.58 3.54 -12.42
N LYS A 848 -43.94 4.46 -11.71
CA LYS A 848 -44.56 5.69 -11.19
C LYS A 848 -43.96 6.98 -11.75
N SER A 849 -42.78 6.93 -12.37
CA SER A 849 -42.06 8.09 -12.87
C SER A 849 -42.87 8.96 -13.86
N GLY A 850 -43.76 8.35 -14.65
CA GLY A 850 -44.64 9.09 -15.58
C GLY A 850 -45.69 9.97 -14.90
N ASP A 851 -46.03 9.69 -13.65
CA ASP A 851 -47.02 10.43 -12.84
C ASP A 851 -46.37 11.43 -11.89
N MET A 852 -45.03 11.50 -11.87
CA MET A 852 -44.24 12.34 -10.97
C MET A 852 -43.86 13.67 -11.63
N LYS A 853 -43.85 14.75 -10.85
CA LYS A 853 -43.40 16.08 -11.28
C LYS A 853 -41.89 16.24 -11.14
N ALA A 854 -41.31 15.76 -10.05
CA ALA A 854 -39.87 15.68 -9.86
C ALA A 854 -39.38 14.31 -10.35
N GLN A 855 -38.42 14.29 -11.28
CA GLN A 855 -37.84 13.07 -11.83
C GLN A 855 -36.37 12.96 -11.42
N PHE A 856 -35.87 11.72 -11.35
CA PHE A 856 -34.43 11.48 -11.23
C PHE A 856 -33.74 11.82 -12.55
N GLU A 857 -32.56 12.41 -12.45
CA GLU A 857 -31.72 12.69 -13.62
C GLU A 857 -31.15 11.37 -14.19
N PRO A 858 -30.99 11.25 -15.52
CA PRO A 858 -30.39 10.06 -16.10
C PRO A 858 -28.98 9.80 -15.57
N GLY A 859 -28.75 8.63 -14.96
CA GLY A 859 -27.46 8.28 -14.36
C GLY A 859 -27.27 8.74 -12.90
N GLU A 860 -28.27 9.40 -12.29
CA GLU A 860 -28.19 9.87 -10.91
C GLU A 860 -28.06 8.70 -9.92
N VAL A 861 -27.01 8.70 -9.09
CA VAL A 861 -26.76 7.63 -8.10
C VAL A 861 -27.60 7.89 -6.85
N ILE A 862 -28.59 7.03 -6.59
CA ILE A 862 -29.50 7.15 -5.44
C ILE A 862 -29.17 6.06 -4.41
N SER A 863 -28.48 6.45 -3.34
CA SER A 863 -27.99 5.58 -2.26
C SER A 863 -28.60 5.90 -0.89
N GLN A 864 -29.08 7.13 -0.70
CA GLN A 864 -29.71 7.64 0.52
C GLN A 864 -30.81 8.65 0.19
N PHE A 865 -31.63 9.01 1.18
CA PHE A 865 -32.75 9.93 0.95
C PHE A 865 -32.34 11.35 0.55
N SER A 866 -31.19 11.83 1.04
CA SER A 866 -30.69 13.17 0.73
C SER A 866 -30.18 13.34 -0.70
N ASP A 867 -30.02 12.25 -1.46
CA ASP A 867 -29.52 12.33 -2.84
C ASP A 867 -30.55 13.01 -3.76
N SER A 868 -31.85 12.79 -3.54
CA SER A 868 -32.93 13.40 -4.33
C SER A 868 -34.24 13.53 -3.52
N PRO A 869 -34.28 14.42 -2.52
CA PRO A 869 -35.33 14.42 -1.49
C PRO A 869 -36.72 14.75 -2.04
N GLU A 870 -36.83 15.65 -3.02
CA GLU A 870 -38.12 16.01 -3.63
C GLU A 870 -38.71 14.83 -4.43
N ALA A 871 -37.92 14.24 -5.33
CA ALA A 871 -38.35 13.10 -6.15
C ALA A 871 -38.66 11.88 -5.28
N LEU A 872 -37.89 11.63 -4.21
CA LEU A 872 -38.13 10.53 -3.28
C LEU A 872 -39.40 10.72 -2.45
N LYS A 873 -39.69 11.93 -1.95
CA LYS A 873 -40.96 12.21 -1.26
C LYS A 873 -42.15 11.97 -2.18
N GLU A 874 -42.07 12.46 -3.41
CA GLU A 874 -43.13 12.26 -4.39
C GLU A 874 -43.30 10.77 -4.71
N LEU A 875 -42.21 10.04 -4.94
CA LEU A 875 -42.23 8.59 -5.19
C LEU A 875 -42.90 7.83 -4.05
N ILE A 876 -42.56 8.13 -2.79
CA ILE A 876 -43.15 7.51 -1.60
C ILE A 876 -44.67 7.74 -1.59
N ILE A 877 -45.13 8.97 -1.77
CA ILE A 877 -46.57 9.29 -1.79
C ILE A 877 -47.26 8.58 -2.96
N LYS A 878 -46.67 8.61 -4.16
CA LYS A 878 -47.25 8.02 -5.37
C LYS A 878 -47.27 6.49 -5.36
N SER A 879 -46.34 5.85 -4.65
CA SER A 879 -46.22 4.39 -4.62
C SER A 879 -46.89 3.75 -3.41
N GLN A 880 -46.92 4.42 -2.25
CA GLN A 880 -47.37 3.83 -0.98
C GLN A 880 -48.77 4.29 -0.55
N ILE A 881 -49.26 5.43 -1.06
CA ILE A 881 -50.56 5.99 -0.68
C ILE A 881 -51.57 5.82 -1.80
N ASN A 882 -52.80 5.44 -1.43
CA ASN A 882 -53.91 5.32 -2.37
C ASN A 882 -54.15 6.67 -3.08
N PRO A 883 -54.31 6.66 -4.43
CA PRO A 883 -54.48 7.88 -5.23
C PRO A 883 -55.46 8.92 -4.67
N GLN A 884 -56.53 8.50 -4.01
CA GLN A 884 -57.54 9.40 -3.45
C GLN A 884 -57.05 10.28 -2.28
N PHE A 885 -55.95 9.90 -1.63
CA PHE A 885 -55.42 10.59 -0.45
C PHE A 885 -54.06 11.26 -0.69
N GLN A 886 -53.48 11.12 -1.89
CA GLN A 886 -52.13 11.60 -2.18
C GLN A 886 -52.00 13.12 -2.05
N ASP A 887 -53.00 13.88 -2.50
CA ASP A 887 -52.98 15.35 -2.44
C ASP A 887 -53.31 15.92 -1.05
N LEU A 888 -53.67 15.05 -0.09
CA LEU A 888 -54.08 15.44 1.26
C LEU A 888 -52.97 15.22 2.30
N LEU A 889 -51.86 14.59 1.91
CA LEU A 889 -50.80 14.15 2.80
C LEU A 889 -49.44 14.70 2.39
N THR A 890 -48.62 15.05 3.38
CA THR A 890 -47.19 15.32 3.22
C THR A 890 -46.38 14.26 3.95
N ALA A 891 -45.21 13.90 3.42
CA ALA A 891 -44.33 12.89 4.01
C ALA A 891 -43.09 13.54 4.64
N ASP A 892 -42.97 13.40 5.95
CA ASP A 892 -41.70 13.61 6.67
C ASP A 892 -40.95 12.29 6.73
N VAL A 893 -39.71 12.28 6.28
CA VAL A 893 -38.94 11.04 6.07
C VAL A 893 -37.63 11.13 6.85
N SER A 894 -37.36 10.11 7.66
CA SER A 894 -36.02 9.83 8.18
C SER A 894 -35.46 8.57 7.52
N PHE A 895 -34.16 8.58 7.24
CA PHE A 895 -33.44 7.50 6.57
C PHE A 895 -32.44 6.86 7.52
N SER A 896 -32.31 5.54 7.47
CA SER A 896 -31.31 4.79 8.24
C SER A 896 -30.80 3.58 7.47
N GLY A 897 -29.60 3.10 7.81
CA GLY A 897 -28.96 1.92 7.19
C GLY A 897 -28.28 2.20 5.85
N ARG A 898 -27.78 1.14 5.23
CA ARG A 898 -27.14 1.14 3.90
C ARG A 898 -27.73 0.04 3.03
N LEU A 899 -27.73 0.26 1.72
CA LEU A 899 -28.26 -0.72 0.75
C LEU A 899 -27.53 -2.06 0.90
N LEU A 900 -28.27 -3.08 1.31
CA LEU A 900 -27.74 -4.43 1.53
C LEU A 900 -27.25 -5.05 0.21
N ASN A 901 -28.05 -4.92 -0.85
CA ASN A 901 -27.77 -5.47 -2.17
C ASN A 901 -27.41 -4.38 -3.18
N GLY A 902 -26.73 -4.78 -4.24
CA GLY A 902 -26.43 -3.91 -5.35
C GLY A 902 -27.67 -3.47 -6.11
N ILE A 903 -27.65 -2.24 -6.58
CA ILE A 903 -28.73 -1.67 -7.39
C ILE A 903 -28.17 -0.88 -8.57
N LYS A 904 -28.97 -0.77 -9.62
CA LYS A 904 -28.78 0.17 -10.72
C LYS A 904 -29.66 1.40 -10.47
N THR A 905 -29.23 2.57 -10.94
CA THR A 905 -30.01 3.80 -10.85
C THR A 905 -31.39 3.59 -11.47
N PRO A 906 -32.47 4.09 -10.83
CA PRO A 906 -33.81 3.97 -11.36
C PRO A 906 -33.99 4.58 -12.77
N ALA A 907 -33.23 5.64 -13.09
CA ALA A 907 -33.19 6.27 -14.40
C ALA A 907 -31.84 5.99 -15.08
N SER A 908 -31.75 4.87 -15.82
CA SER A 908 -30.48 4.44 -16.43
C SER A 908 -29.94 5.46 -17.44
N SER A 909 -28.66 5.79 -17.30
CA SER A 909 -27.92 6.55 -18.31
C SER A 909 -27.81 5.76 -19.62
N PRO A 910 -28.00 6.39 -20.80
CA PRO A 910 -27.73 5.75 -22.09
C PRO A 910 -26.28 5.27 -22.25
N ASN A 911 -25.34 5.85 -21.50
CA ASN A 911 -23.93 5.46 -21.51
C ASN A 911 -23.66 4.20 -20.68
N HIS A 912 -24.63 3.77 -19.86
CA HIS A 912 -24.55 2.60 -19.00
C HIS A 912 -25.72 1.62 -19.30
N PRO A 913 -25.78 1.03 -20.50
CA PRO A 913 -26.93 0.22 -20.93
C PRO A 913 -26.89 -1.22 -20.41
N TYR A 914 -25.79 -1.69 -19.85
CA TYR A 914 -25.60 -3.11 -19.57
C TYR A 914 -26.38 -3.55 -18.32
N VAL A 915 -26.80 -4.82 -18.31
CA VAL A 915 -27.63 -5.38 -17.22
C VAL A 915 -26.82 -5.69 -15.96
N ASN A 916 -25.54 -6.01 -16.14
CA ASN A 916 -24.59 -6.30 -15.08
C ASN A 916 -23.91 -5.04 -14.52
N GLU A 917 -24.28 -3.86 -15.00
CA GLU A 917 -23.83 -2.59 -14.43
C GLU A 917 -24.52 -2.31 -13.10
N ARG A 918 -23.78 -1.67 -12.18
CA ARG A 918 -24.21 -1.30 -10.84
C ARG A 918 -23.90 0.15 -10.53
N ASP A 919 -24.79 0.82 -9.81
CA ASP A 919 -24.55 2.16 -9.28
C ASP A 919 -24.19 2.12 -7.80
N VAL A 920 -24.62 1.05 -7.14
CA VAL A 920 -24.26 0.66 -5.78
C VAL A 920 -23.95 -0.85 -5.79
N LEU A 921 -22.85 -1.31 -5.20
CA LEU A 921 -22.52 -2.75 -5.11
C LEU A 921 -23.26 -3.48 -3.99
N GLY A 922 -23.51 -2.79 -2.87
CA GLY A 922 -24.22 -3.32 -1.69
C GLY A 922 -23.27 -3.78 -0.58
N VAL A 923 -23.74 -3.73 0.67
CA VAL A 923 -22.91 -3.97 1.88
C VAL A 923 -23.10 -5.36 2.51
N TRP A 924 -23.77 -6.29 1.83
CA TRP A 924 -23.88 -7.66 2.34
C TRP A 924 -22.53 -8.34 2.63
N PRO A 925 -21.41 -8.11 1.88
CA PRO A 925 -20.13 -8.74 2.22
C PRO A 925 -19.61 -8.28 3.58
N ASP A 926 -19.78 -6.99 3.90
CA ASP A 926 -19.37 -6.37 5.16
C ASP A 926 -20.01 -7.09 6.35
N LYS A 927 -21.32 -7.38 6.28
CA LYS A 927 -22.04 -8.11 7.33
C LYS A 927 -21.48 -9.52 7.55
N LEU A 928 -21.26 -10.27 6.47
CA LEU A 928 -20.76 -11.65 6.58
C LEU A 928 -19.30 -11.68 7.07
N LEU A 929 -18.46 -10.75 6.60
CA LEU A 929 -17.09 -10.59 7.08
C LEU A 929 -17.04 -10.17 8.55
N ALA A 930 -17.95 -9.30 9.01
CA ALA A 930 -18.00 -8.87 10.40
C ALA A 930 -18.33 -10.03 11.36
N VAL A 931 -19.27 -10.91 10.97
CA VAL A 931 -19.54 -12.16 11.71
C VAL A 931 -18.27 -13.00 11.82
N ARG A 932 -17.55 -13.18 10.70
CA ARG A 932 -16.29 -13.95 10.71
C ARG A 932 -15.24 -13.28 11.60
N ALA A 933 -15.06 -11.96 11.50
CA ALA A 933 -14.09 -11.22 12.32
C ALA A 933 -14.37 -11.38 13.83
N LEU A 934 -15.64 -11.39 14.23
CA LEU A 934 -16.04 -11.60 15.63
C LEU A 934 -15.62 -12.97 16.17
N VAL A 935 -15.82 -14.04 15.38
CA VAL A 935 -15.68 -15.44 15.85
C VAL A 935 -14.37 -16.12 15.46
N SER A 936 -13.65 -15.59 14.47
CA SER A 936 -12.34 -16.06 14.07
C SER A 936 -11.38 -16.03 15.26
N ARG A 937 -10.40 -16.93 15.27
CA ARG A 937 -9.36 -17.02 16.30
C ARG A 937 -7.95 -16.76 15.76
N THR A 938 -7.81 -16.66 14.45
CA THR A 938 -6.55 -16.36 13.77
C THR A 938 -6.56 -14.95 13.20
N THR A 939 -5.40 -14.31 13.18
CA THR A 939 -5.13 -13.11 12.36
C THR A 939 -4.19 -13.44 11.20
N PRO A 940 -4.08 -12.56 10.18
CA PRO A 940 -3.03 -12.65 9.17
C PRO A 940 -1.61 -12.40 9.71
N ARG A 941 -1.47 -11.97 10.98
CA ARG A 941 -0.17 -11.71 11.60
C ARG A 941 0.66 -13.00 11.64
N SER A 942 1.84 -12.94 11.02
CA SER A 942 2.71 -14.11 10.84
C SER A 942 3.90 -14.15 11.81
N THR A 943 4.11 -13.10 12.61
CA THR A 943 5.32 -12.86 13.40
C THR A 943 5.15 -13.02 14.91
N SER A 944 3.91 -13.01 15.42
CA SER A 944 3.60 -13.31 16.82
C SER A 944 3.07 -14.74 16.98
N SER A 945 3.13 -15.29 18.20
CA SER A 945 2.39 -16.52 18.52
C SER A 945 0.92 -16.33 18.21
N ARG A 946 0.31 -17.30 17.52
CA ARG A 946 -1.11 -17.27 17.20
C ARG A 946 -1.90 -17.39 18.51
N GLY A 947 -2.58 -16.31 18.91
CA GLY A 947 -3.52 -16.37 20.01
C GLY A 947 -4.64 -17.38 19.71
N TYR A 948 -5.27 -17.93 20.76
CA TYR A 948 -6.45 -18.81 20.64
C TYR A 948 -7.76 -18.05 20.91
N LYS A 949 -7.71 -16.71 21.05
CA LYS A 949 -8.83 -15.86 21.48
C LYS A 949 -9.61 -15.32 20.27
N ALA A 950 -10.93 -15.26 20.39
CA ALA A 950 -11.83 -14.54 19.48
C ALA A 950 -12.40 -13.28 20.17
N LEU A 951 -12.86 -12.29 19.40
CA LEU A 951 -13.47 -11.09 19.98
C LEU A 951 -14.72 -11.45 20.82
N VAL A 952 -15.45 -12.48 20.42
CA VAL A 952 -16.61 -13.01 21.15
C VAL A 952 -16.28 -13.70 22.48
N ASP A 953 -15.01 -13.96 22.78
CA ASP A 953 -14.60 -14.46 24.10
C ASP A 953 -14.49 -13.33 25.14
N LEU A 954 -14.60 -12.07 24.72
CA LEU A 954 -14.64 -10.94 25.64
C LEU A 954 -15.96 -10.92 26.43
N PRO A 955 -15.93 -10.67 27.76
CA PRO A 955 -17.12 -10.69 28.61
C PRO A 955 -18.22 -9.71 28.20
N ASN A 956 -17.86 -8.58 27.61
CA ASN A 956 -18.76 -7.53 27.13
C ASN A 956 -19.25 -7.75 25.69
N VAL A 957 -18.73 -8.74 24.96
CA VAL A 957 -19.02 -8.99 23.53
C VAL A 957 -19.82 -10.27 23.33
N GLY A 958 -19.37 -11.39 23.91
CA GLY A 958 -20.01 -12.71 23.74
C GLY A 958 -21.51 -12.71 24.05
N PRO A 959 -21.95 -12.24 25.23
CA PRO A 959 -23.38 -12.18 25.56
C PRO A 959 -24.21 -11.30 24.62
N VAL A 960 -23.63 -10.19 24.13
CA VAL A 960 -24.29 -9.29 23.18
C VAL A 960 -24.49 -9.99 21.83
N PHE A 961 -23.44 -10.66 21.33
CA PHE A 961 -23.52 -11.39 20.08
C PHE A 961 -24.49 -12.59 20.17
N GLN A 962 -24.53 -13.30 21.30
CA GLN A 962 -25.53 -14.32 21.57
C GLN A 962 -26.96 -13.77 21.48
N ASP A 963 -27.21 -12.63 22.12
CA ASP A 963 -28.52 -11.97 22.07
C ASP A 963 -28.90 -11.52 20.66
N MET A 964 -27.93 -11.00 19.89
CA MET A 964 -28.15 -10.63 18.49
C MET A 964 -28.56 -11.84 17.66
N LEU A 965 -27.80 -12.94 17.73
CA LEU A 965 -28.11 -14.18 17.00
C LEU A 965 -29.44 -14.78 17.45
N CYS A 966 -29.75 -14.69 18.75
CA CYS A 966 -31.04 -15.09 19.29
C CYS A 966 -32.16 -14.26 18.69
N LYS A 967 -32.06 -12.92 18.72
CA LYS A 967 -33.09 -12.02 18.20
C LYS A 967 -33.29 -12.18 16.69
N MET A 968 -32.21 -12.34 15.93
CA MET A 968 -32.26 -12.61 14.50
C MET A 968 -32.96 -13.94 14.18
N THR A 969 -32.67 -14.99 14.94
CA THR A 969 -33.29 -16.32 14.79
C THR A 969 -34.76 -16.32 15.24
N MET A 970 -35.03 -15.81 16.43
CA MET A 970 -36.34 -15.89 17.09
C MET A 970 -37.33 -14.81 16.62
N GLY A 971 -36.91 -13.69 16.04
CA GLY A 971 -37.87 -12.66 15.62
C GLY A 971 -38.45 -11.84 16.77
N GLU A 972 -39.56 -11.15 16.51
CA GLU A 972 -40.37 -10.48 17.55
C GLU A 972 -41.31 -11.44 18.28
N GLY A 973 -41.43 -12.68 17.79
CA GLY A 973 -42.47 -13.60 18.26
C GLY A 973 -43.86 -13.14 17.84
N PRO A 974 -44.91 -13.83 18.29
CA PRO A 974 -46.29 -13.50 17.92
C PRO A 974 -46.81 -12.24 18.65
N GLY A 975 -46.09 -11.69 19.63
CA GLY A 975 -46.48 -10.48 20.37
C GLY A 975 -47.75 -10.66 21.21
N LEU A 976 -48.11 -11.91 21.52
CA LEU A 976 -49.31 -12.26 22.26
C LEU A 976 -48.99 -12.35 23.76
N THR A 977 -49.72 -11.59 24.58
CA THR A 977 -49.55 -11.58 26.03
C THR A 977 -50.83 -11.99 26.77
N ARG A 978 -50.66 -12.58 27.96
CA ARG A 978 -51.72 -12.75 28.95
C ARG A 978 -51.46 -11.79 30.09
N GLY A 979 -52.11 -10.62 30.05
CA GLY A 979 -51.74 -9.50 30.91
C GLY A 979 -50.39 -8.92 30.48
N SER A 980 -49.43 -8.84 31.40
CA SER A 980 -48.05 -8.40 31.12
C SER A 980 -47.07 -9.54 30.80
N THR A 981 -47.53 -10.80 30.83
CA THR A 981 -46.66 -11.96 30.61
C THR A 981 -46.80 -12.46 29.16
N PRO A 982 -45.71 -12.65 28.41
CA PRO A 982 -45.74 -13.30 27.09
C PRO A 982 -46.39 -14.68 27.16
N LEU A 983 -47.20 -15.04 26.15
CA LEU A 983 -47.87 -16.33 26.07
C LEU A 983 -46.95 -17.47 25.63
N PHE A 984 -45.85 -17.14 24.95
CA PHE A 984 -44.88 -18.08 24.41
C PHE A 984 -43.48 -17.65 24.80
N THR A 985 -42.52 -18.56 24.73
CA THR A 985 -41.12 -18.26 25.04
C THR A 985 -40.54 -17.23 24.06
N GLU A 986 -40.08 -16.08 24.57
CA GLU A 986 -39.54 -14.95 23.79
C GLU A 986 -38.13 -14.51 24.24
N SER A 987 -37.41 -15.33 25.01
CA SER A 987 -36.22 -14.91 25.74
C SER A 987 -34.97 -14.69 24.85
N CYS A 988 -34.79 -13.46 24.36
CA CYS A 988 -33.51 -12.91 23.90
C CYS A 988 -33.25 -11.58 24.62
N GLY A 989 -32.00 -11.08 24.64
CA GLY A 989 -31.67 -9.77 25.22
C GLY A 989 -31.21 -9.80 26.68
N VAL A 990 -30.65 -10.93 27.14
CA VAL A 990 -30.20 -11.14 28.52
C VAL A 990 -29.09 -10.16 28.92
N SER A 991 -28.28 -9.71 27.96
CA SER A 991 -27.20 -8.73 28.17
C SER A 991 -27.70 -7.32 28.48
N GLY A 992 -28.95 -6.99 28.14
CA GLY A 992 -29.51 -5.64 28.26
C GLY A 992 -28.93 -4.61 27.27
N LYS A 993 -28.11 -5.04 26.29
CA LYS A 993 -27.49 -4.15 25.29
C LYS A 993 -28.00 -4.35 23.86
N LEU A 994 -28.96 -5.26 23.66
CA LEU A 994 -29.46 -5.63 22.34
C LEU A 994 -29.92 -4.42 21.51
N ASP A 995 -30.67 -3.49 22.12
CA ASP A 995 -31.19 -2.29 21.46
C ASP A 995 -30.09 -1.33 20.99
N SER A 996 -28.87 -1.42 21.55
CA SER A 996 -27.74 -0.59 21.10
C SER A 996 -27.11 -1.10 19.79
N TYR A 997 -27.24 -2.39 19.50
CA TYR A 997 -26.65 -3.03 18.33
C TYR A 997 -27.68 -3.49 17.30
N LEU A 998 -28.95 -3.63 17.69
CA LEU A 998 -30.10 -3.86 16.82
C LEU A 998 -31.22 -2.82 17.10
N PRO A 999 -30.95 -1.51 16.97
CA PRO A 999 -31.90 -0.45 17.35
C PRO A 999 -33.18 -0.44 16.51
N TYR A 1000 -33.10 -0.89 15.26
CA TYR A 1000 -34.25 -1.06 14.38
C TYR A 1000 -34.30 -2.52 13.97
N TYR A 1001 -35.23 -3.30 14.50
CA TYR A 1001 -35.30 -4.71 14.16
C TYR A 1001 -36.09 -4.90 12.86
N THR A 1002 -35.44 -5.45 11.83
CA THR A 1002 -36.13 -6.05 10.67
C THR A 1002 -36.01 -7.57 10.78
N ASP A 1003 -37.03 -8.31 10.36
CA ASP A 1003 -36.97 -9.78 10.37
C ASP A 1003 -35.94 -10.29 9.34
N PHE A 1004 -34.76 -10.70 9.83
CA PHE A 1004 -33.66 -11.23 9.01
C PHE A 1004 -34.07 -12.49 8.23
N ALA A 1005 -35.07 -13.24 8.71
CA ALA A 1005 -35.60 -14.40 8.01
C ALA A 1005 -36.29 -14.02 6.68
N GLN A 1006 -36.67 -12.76 6.50
CA GLN A 1006 -37.31 -12.24 5.28
C GLN A 1006 -36.32 -11.51 4.35
N GLN A 1007 -35.10 -11.28 4.80
CA GLN A 1007 -34.06 -10.60 4.02
C GLN A 1007 -33.26 -11.60 3.18
N SER A 1008 -32.79 -11.16 2.01
CA SER A 1008 -32.03 -12.00 1.11
C SER A 1008 -30.90 -11.22 0.44
N ILE A 1009 -29.78 -11.90 0.24
CA ILE A 1009 -28.67 -11.46 -0.58
C ILE A 1009 -29.01 -11.77 -2.04
N GLU A 1010 -28.70 -10.84 -2.93
CA GLU A 1010 -28.92 -10.97 -4.36
C GLU A 1010 -28.08 -12.11 -4.99
N PRO A 1011 -28.52 -12.68 -6.12
CA PRO A 1011 -27.73 -13.69 -6.83
C PRO A 1011 -26.40 -13.12 -7.32
N LEU A 1012 -25.32 -13.88 -7.15
CA LEU A 1012 -24.00 -13.51 -7.67
C LEU A 1012 -23.81 -14.01 -9.12
N PRO A 1013 -23.06 -13.28 -9.96
CA PRO A 1013 -22.72 -13.74 -11.31
C PRO A 1013 -21.84 -15.00 -11.26
N ASN A 1014 -21.86 -15.79 -12.34
CA ASN A 1014 -21.18 -17.10 -12.43
C ASN A 1014 -19.64 -17.05 -12.20
N TYR A 1015 -19.02 -15.88 -12.31
CA TYR A 1015 -17.58 -15.67 -12.22
C TYR A 1015 -17.10 -15.45 -10.78
N ASP A 1016 -18.00 -15.08 -9.86
CA ASP A 1016 -17.63 -14.82 -8.46
C ASP A 1016 -17.66 -16.11 -7.61
N ARG A 1017 -16.97 -17.14 -8.11
CA ARG A 1017 -16.88 -18.45 -7.45
C ARG A 1017 -16.08 -18.39 -6.16
N SER A 1018 -15.12 -17.48 -6.07
CA SER A 1018 -14.25 -17.34 -4.90
C SER A 1018 -15.06 -16.79 -3.72
N VAL A 1019 -15.84 -15.73 -3.92
CA VAL A 1019 -16.71 -15.16 -2.87
C VAL A 1019 -17.84 -16.13 -2.51
N SER A 1020 -18.54 -16.68 -3.50
CA SER A 1020 -19.64 -17.63 -3.23
C SER A 1020 -19.17 -18.90 -2.51
N ARG A 1021 -17.99 -19.44 -2.82
CA ARG A 1021 -17.41 -20.58 -2.07
C ARG A 1021 -16.97 -20.18 -0.67
N TYR A 1022 -16.33 -19.01 -0.53
CA TYR A 1022 -15.83 -18.53 0.76
C TYR A 1022 -16.93 -18.41 1.80
N PHE A 1023 -18.07 -17.81 1.42
CA PHE A 1023 -19.24 -17.69 2.28
C PHE A 1023 -20.21 -18.88 2.20
N GLN A 1024 -19.92 -19.87 1.35
CA GLN A 1024 -20.79 -21.02 1.04
C GLN A 1024 -22.21 -20.60 0.65
N PHE A 1025 -22.36 -19.83 -0.42
CA PHE A 1025 -23.67 -19.54 -1.01
C PHE A 1025 -24.34 -20.81 -1.51
N ASP A 1026 -25.68 -20.83 -1.47
CA ASP A 1026 -26.43 -21.95 -2.03
C ASP A 1026 -26.24 -21.99 -3.55
N THR A 1027 -25.94 -23.18 -4.09
CA THR A 1027 -25.69 -23.36 -5.52
C THR A 1027 -26.66 -24.33 -6.16
N VAL A 1028 -27.06 -24.00 -7.40
CA VAL A 1028 -27.84 -24.88 -8.28
C VAL A 1028 -26.91 -25.32 -9.41
N ASN A 1029 -26.62 -26.61 -9.50
CA ASN A 1029 -25.63 -27.18 -10.43
C ASN A 1029 -24.24 -26.52 -10.32
N GLY A 1030 -23.82 -26.17 -9.09
CA GLY A 1030 -22.53 -25.52 -8.81
C GLY A 1030 -22.45 -24.05 -9.22
N GLN A 1031 -23.57 -23.40 -9.54
CA GLN A 1031 -23.66 -21.94 -9.76
C GLN A 1031 -24.48 -21.28 -8.64
N PRO A 1032 -24.09 -20.10 -8.12
CA PRO A 1032 -24.87 -19.35 -7.12
C PRO A 1032 -26.11 -18.68 -7.76
N LYS A 1033 -26.97 -19.47 -8.39
CA LYS A 1033 -28.19 -19.02 -9.05
C LYS A 1033 -29.34 -18.98 -8.04
N GLY A 1034 -29.66 -17.78 -7.58
CA GLY A 1034 -30.81 -17.54 -6.70
C GLY A 1034 -30.46 -16.59 -5.57
N LYS A 1035 -31.49 -16.13 -4.85
CA LYS A 1035 -31.28 -15.33 -3.63
C LYS A 1035 -30.88 -16.26 -2.49
N SER A 1036 -29.87 -15.89 -1.71
CA SER A 1036 -29.52 -16.59 -0.46
C SER A 1036 -30.11 -15.83 0.72
N ASN A 1037 -30.69 -16.54 1.69
CA ASN A 1037 -31.27 -15.89 2.86
C ASN A 1037 -30.18 -15.29 3.76
N LEU A 1038 -30.37 -14.05 4.24
CA LEU A 1038 -29.34 -13.37 5.03
C LEU A 1038 -29.10 -14.04 6.39
N LEU A 1039 -30.17 -14.39 7.12
CA LEU A 1039 -30.07 -15.07 8.41
C LEU A 1039 -29.32 -16.39 8.27
N GLN A 1040 -29.67 -17.20 7.27
CA GLN A 1040 -28.99 -18.45 6.97
C GLN A 1040 -27.49 -18.22 6.71
N MET A 1041 -27.13 -17.21 5.93
CA MET A 1041 -25.73 -16.91 5.62
C MET A 1041 -24.95 -16.44 6.85
N ILE A 1042 -25.57 -15.64 7.73
CA ILE A 1042 -24.98 -15.20 9.01
C ILE A 1042 -24.69 -16.40 9.92
N LEU A 1043 -25.69 -17.27 10.16
CA LEU A 1043 -25.51 -18.45 11.02
C LEU A 1043 -24.46 -19.41 10.44
N ARG A 1044 -24.42 -19.56 9.11
CA ARG A 1044 -23.40 -20.35 8.43
C ARG A 1044 -22.00 -19.77 8.66
N GLN A 1045 -21.82 -18.45 8.63
CA GLN A 1045 -20.50 -17.84 8.90
C GLN A 1045 -20.01 -18.09 10.33
N VAL A 1046 -20.90 -18.13 11.32
CA VAL A 1046 -20.52 -18.52 12.70
C VAL A 1046 -19.91 -19.92 12.69
N VAL A 1047 -20.51 -20.88 12.00
CA VAL A 1047 -20.00 -22.26 11.91
C VAL A 1047 -18.68 -22.34 11.14
N LEU A 1048 -18.56 -21.61 10.03
CA LEU A 1048 -17.38 -21.67 9.15
C LEU A 1048 -16.14 -20.99 9.73
N ALA A 1049 -16.30 -19.90 10.47
CA ALA A 1049 -15.19 -19.13 11.00
C ALA A 1049 -14.85 -19.44 12.46
N SER A 1050 -15.78 -20.01 13.23
CA SER A 1050 -15.49 -20.48 14.59
C SER A 1050 -14.74 -21.82 14.51
N VAL A 1051 -13.45 -21.79 14.18
CA VAL A 1051 -12.56 -22.96 14.12
C VAL A 1051 -11.20 -22.62 14.71
N ASP A 1052 -10.52 -23.62 15.27
CA ASP A 1052 -9.15 -23.51 15.76
C ASP A 1052 -8.47 -24.89 15.67
N SER A 1053 -7.15 -24.91 15.48
CA SER A 1053 -6.37 -26.15 15.55
C SER A 1053 -5.74 -26.38 16.92
N ASP A 1054 -5.72 -25.37 17.79
CA ASP A 1054 -5.32 -25.52 19.19
C ASP A 1054 -6.49 -26.01 20.05
N TYR A 1055 -6.23 -26.92 20.99
CA TYR A 1055 -7.26 -27.53 21.82
C TYR A 1055 -8.04 -26.51 22.68
N GLN A 1056 -7.38 -25.46 23.18
CA GLN A 1056 -8.03 -24.42 24.00
C GLN A 1056 -8.99 -23.58 23.16
N GLY A 1057 -8.57 -23.23 21.93
CA GLY A 1057 -9.40 -22.52 20.96
C GLY A 1057 -10.52 -23.39 20.40
N GLU A 1058 -10.25 -24.68 20.14
CA GLU A 1058 -11.18 -25.61 19.50
C GLU A 1058 -12.46 -25.82 20.33
N GLN A 1059 -12.33 -25.98 21.64
CA GLN A 1059 -13.49 -26.16 22.53
C GLN A 1059 -14.36 -24.90 22.56
N LYS A 1060 -13.76 -23.71 22.63
CA LYS A 1060 -14.52 -22.45 22.59
C LYS A 1060 -15.18 -22.22 21.23
N ALA A 1061 -14.46 -22.52 20.15
CA ALA A 1061 -14.99 -22.50 18.80
C ALA A 1061 -16.18 -23.44 18.65
N ARG A 1062 -16.09 -24.66 19.18
CA ARG A 1062 -17.17 -25.66 19.20
C ARG A 1062 -18.43 -25.10 19.88
N VAL A 1063 -18.31 -24.46 21.04
CA VAL A 1063 -19.48 -23.90 21.76
C VAL A 1063 -20.28 -22.94 20.88
N TRP A 1064 -19.62 -22.10 20.09
CA TRP A 1064 -20.29 -21.21 19.14
C TRP A 1064 -20.97 -21.95 17.98
N ARG A 1065 -20.33 -23.00 17.45
CA ARG A 1065 -20.94 -23.84 16.41
C ARG A 1065 -22.20 -24.54 16.92
N GLU A 1066 -22.12 -25.12 18.12
CA GLU A 1066 -23.25 -25.79 18.77
C GLU A 1066 -24.38 -24.81 19.07
N TYR A 1067 -24.08 -23.61 19.58
CA TYR A 1067 -25.08 -22.59 19.93
C TYR A 1067 -26.03 -22.26 18.76
N VAL A 1068 -25.48 -22.12 17.55
CA VAL A 1068 -26.25 -21.77 16.33
C VAL A 1068 -26.75 -22.96 15.53
N GLY A 1069 -26.12 -24.13 15.67
CA GLY A 1069 -26.35 -25.28 14.82
C GLY A 1069 -27.39 -26.27 15.33
N ILE A 1070 -27.65 -27.30 14.52
CA ILE A 1070 -28.52 -28.43 14.83
C ILE A 1070 -27.94 -29.70 14.23
N HIS A 1071 -28.15 -30.86 14.86
CA HIS A 1071 -27.62 -32.14 14.37
C HIS A 1071 -28.68 -32.91 13.57
N LEU A 1072 -28.24 -33.83 12.72
CA LEU A 1072 -29.11 -34.91 12.22
C LEU A 1072 -29.37 -35.91 13.34
N ALA A 1073 -30.60 -36.41 13.47
CA ALA A 1073 -30.93 -37.37 14.52
C ALA A 1073 -30.07 -38.65 14.39
N GLY A 1074 -29.47 -39.07 15.51
CA GLY A 1074 -28.54 -40.19 15.55
C GLY A 1074 -28.44 -40.79 16.96
N PRO A 1075 -28.08 -42.08 17.09
CA PRO A 1075 -28.12 -42.81 18.36
C PRO A 1075 -27.06 -42.36 19.37
N ALA A 1076 -26.03 -41.64 18.93
CA ALA A 1076 -24.93 -41.16 19.78
C ALA A 1076 -25.15 -39.75 20.34
N LEU A 1077 -26.24 -39.05 19.96
CA LEU A 1077 -26.53 -37.69 20.38
C LEU A 1077 -27.37 -37.67 21.66
N ALA A 1078 -27.02 -36.78 22.59
CA ALA A 1078 -27.80 -36.51 23.80
C ALA A 1078 -29.01 -35.59 23.47
N THR A 1079 -29.93 -36.11 22.65
CA THR A 1079 -31.08 -35.37 22.11
C THR A 1079 -32.02 -34.89 23.21
N GLN A 1080 -32.34 -33.59 23.20
CA GLN A 1080 -33.33 -32.96 24.07
C GLN A 1080 -34.65 -32.71 23.33
N ALA A 1081 -34.57 -32.36 22.04
CA ALA A 1081 -35.75 -32.17 21.21
C ALA A 1081 -35.49 -32.60 19.76
N GLU A 1082 -36.53 -33.12 19.11
CA GLU A 1082 -36.53 -33.45 17.68
C GLU A 1082 -37.57 -32.64 16.92
N VAL A 1083 -37.28 -32.42 15.63
CA VAL A 1083 -38.20 -31.83 14.66
C VAL A 1083 -37.96 -32.44 13.27
N THR A 1084 -39.04 -32.65 12.53
CA THR A 1084 -38.98 -33.13 11.14
C THR A 1084 -39.14 -31.95 10.19
N VAL A 1085 -38.12 -31.69 9.38
CA VAL A 1085 -38.14 -30.64 8.35
C VAL A 1085 -37.77 -31.26 7.01
N ASN A 1086 -38.60 -31.06 5.98
CA ASN A 1086 -38.38 -31.59 4.63
C ASN A 1086 -38.06 -33.10 4.57
N GLY A 1087 -38.67 -33.90 5.44
CA GLY A 1087 -38.50 -35.36 5.47
C GLY A 1087 -37.21 -35.85 6.15
N ARG A 1088 -36.41 -34.96 6.76
CA ARG A 1088 -35.27 -35.31 7.61
C ARG A 1088 -35.61 -35.02 9.07
N VAL A 1089 -35.14 -35.89 9.96
CA VAL A 1089 -35.30 -35.73 11.42
C VAL A 1089 -34.05 -35.07 11.96
N TYR A 1090 -34.23 -33.89 12.54
CA TYR A 1090 -33.17 -33.13 13.19
C TYR A 1090 -33.30 -33.25 14.70
N ALA A 1091 -32.16 -33.28 15.38
CA ALA A 1091 -32.05 -33.39 16.82
C ALA A 1091 -31.26 -32.20 17.38
N ALA A 1092 -31.81 -31.58 18.41
CA ALA A 1092 -31.15 -30.54 19.18
C ALA A 1092 -30.73 -31.09 20.55
N THR A 1093 -29.45 -30.93 20.88
CA THR A 1093 -28.87 -31.22 22.20
C THR A 1093 -29.00 -30.01 23.12
N ALA A 1094 -28.61 -30.15 24.39
CA ALA A 1094 -28.61 -29.04 25.34
C ALA A 1094 -27.72 -27.85 24.92
N GLU A 1095 -26.70 -28.07 24.11
CA GLU A 1095 -25.80 -27.02 23.61
C GLU A 1095 -26.39 -26.29 22.39
N ASN A 1096 -27.33 -26.90 21.67
CA ASN A 1096 -28.01 -26.31 20.51
C ASN A 1096 -29.10 -25.32 20.93
N THR A 1097 -28.68 -24.24 21.59
CA THR A 1097 -29.57 -23.32 22.31
C THR A 1097 -30.58 -22.63 21.38
N LEU A 1098 -30.14 -22.14 20.20
CA LEU A 1098 -31.05 -21.49 19.25
C LEU A 1098 -32.05 -22.49 18.65
N ALA A 1099 -31.58 -23.69 18.28
CA ALA A 1099 -32.43 -24.75 17.77
C ALA A 1099 -33.48 -25.18 18.80
N LEU A 1100 -33.07 -25.37 20.06
CA LEU A 1100 -33.99 -25.73 21.14
C LEU A 1100 -35.05 -24.66 21.40
N ALA A 1101 -34.64 -23.39 21.47
CA ALA A 1101 -35.57 -22.29 21.68
C ALA A 1101 -36.65 -22.25 20.59
N LEU A 1102 -36.24 -22.44 19.33
CA LEU A 1102 -37.15 -22.44 18.18
C LEU A 1102 -38.09 -23.65 18.18
N ILE A 1103 -37.56 -24.86 18.41
CA ILE A 1103 -38.37 -26.09 18.49
C ILE A 1103 -39.39 -26.01 19.65
N ASN A 1104 -38.97 -25.48 20.81
CA ASN A 1104 -39.86 -25.34 21.96
C ASN A 1104 -40.98 -24.34 21.67
N ARG A 1105 -40.68 -23.18 21.09
CA ARG A 1105 -41.71 -22.20 20.74
C ARG A 1105 -42.72 -22.74 19.73
N ILE A 1106 -42.26 -23.49 18.72
CA ILE A 1106 -43.15 -24.18 17.77
C ILE A 1106 -44.08 -25.14 18.51
N LYS A 1107 -43.53 -26.01 19.39
CA LYS A 1107 -44.34 -26.96 20.18
C LYS A 1107 -45.33 -26.26 21.11
N GLU A 1108 -44.94 -25.17 21.75
CA GLU A 1108 -45.82 -24.37 22.60
C GLU A 1108 -46.98 -23.78 21.80
N MET A 1109 -46.73 -23.22 20.62
CA MET A 1109 -47.76 -22.65 19.74
C MET A 1109 -48.70 -23.72 19.18
N GLU A 1110 -48.17 -24.86 18.72
CA GLU A 1110 -48.97 -26.00 18.25
C GLU A 1110 -49.85 -26.56 19.37
N THR A 1111 -49.29 -26.72 20.57
CA THR A 1111 -50.03 -27.19 21.76
C THR A 1111 -51.11 -26.20 22.16
N PHE A 1112 -50.80 -24.90 22.18
CA PHE A 1112 -51.77 -23.86 22.48
C PHE A 1112 -52.93 -23.90 21.48
N LYS A 1113 -52.64 -23.96 20.18
CA LYS A 1113 -53.66 -24.04 19.11
C LYS A 1113 -54.54 -25.28 19.24
N ALA A 1114 -53.99 -26.41 19.66
CA ALA A 1114 -54.75 -27.64 19.92
C ALA A 1114 -55.63 -27.56 21.18
N GLN A 1115 -55.28 -26.74 22.16
CA GLN A 1115 -55.97 -26.63 23.44
C GLN A 1115 -57.03 -25.52 23.49
N VAL A 1116 -56.92 -24.47 22.67
CA VAL A 1116 -57.88 -23.37 22.64
C VAL A 1116 -58.99 -23.58 21.61
N GLY A 1117 -60.23 -23.18 21.93
CA GLY A 1117 -61.36 -23.28 21.01
C GLY A 1117 -61.35 -22.24 19.90
N GLU A 1118 -62.11 -22.46 18.81
CA GLU A 1118 -62.22 -21.56 17.66
C GLU A 1118 -62.54 -20.10 18.05
N ALA A 1119 -63.34 -19.91 19.11
CA ALA A 1119 -63.69 -18.58 19.60
C ALA A 1119 -62.46 -17.76 20.04
N THR A 1120 -61.44 -18.41 20.63
CA THR A 1120 -60.20 -17.75 21.05
C THR A 1120 -59.31 -17.43 19.84
N LEU A 1121 -59.24 -18.35 18.87
CA LEU A 1121 -58.46 -18.14 17.64
C LEU A 1121 -59.06 -17.05 16.75
N ALA A 1122 -60.38 -16.87 16.77
CA ALA A 1122 -61.10 -15.84 16.02
C ALA A 1122 -61.03 -14.43 16.64
N ILE A 1123 -60.41 -14.25 17.81
CA ILE A 1123 -60.24 -12.94 18.43
C ILE A 1123 -59.42 -12.06 17.50
N LYS A 1124 -60.00 -10.92 17.07
CA LYS A 1124 -59.35 -9.98 16.16
C LYS A 1124 -58.51 -8.96 16.93
N LEU A 1125 -57.23 -8.91 16.60
CA LEU A 1125 -56.26 -7.91 17.05
C LEU A 1125 -55.87 -6.99 15.88
N ASN A 1126 -55.04 -6.00 16.16
CA ASN A 1126 -54.61 -5.00 15.16
C ASN A 1126 -53.93 -5.64 13.93
N ASN A 1127 -53.23 -6.77 14.10
CA ASN A 1127 -52.43 -7.42 13.05
C ASN A 1127 -53.07 -8.71 12.50
N GLY A 1128 -54.37 -8.93 12.75
CA GLY A 1128 -55.09 -10.14 12.35
C GLY A 1128 -55.76 -10.84 13.52
N THR A 1129 -56.36 -11.99 13.27
CA THR A 1129 -56.88 -12.85 14.32
C THR A 1129 -55.75 -13.55 15.08
N VAL A 1130 -56.00 -13.95 16.34
CA VAL A 1130 -55.02 -14.72 17.13
C VAL A 1130 -54.55 -15.97 16.36
N GLY A 1131 -55.45 -16.66 15.66
CA GLY A 1131 -55.11 -17.80 14.82
C GLY A 1131 -54.18 -17.44 13.65
N GLU A 1132 -54.47 -16.34 12.93
CA GLU A 1132 -53.63 -15.87 11.81
C GLU A 1132 -52.23 -15.45 12.28
N ILE A 1133 -52.12 -14.78 13.45
CA ILE A 1133 -50.84 -14.37 14.04
C ILE A 1133 -50.01 -15.60 14.40
N ILE A 1134 -50.61 -16.60 15.06
CA ILE A 1134 -49.93 -17.85 15.42
C ILE A 1134 -49.49 -18.60 14.16
N ASP A 1135 -50.33 -18.71 13.15
CA ASP A 1135 -50.00 -19.43 11.91
C ASP A 1135 -48.90 -18.73 11.11
N GLY A 1136 -48.89 -17.41 11.09
CA GLY A 1136 -47.79 -16.61 10.52
C GLY A 1136 -46.47 -16.86 11.26
N GLN A 1137 -46.48 -16.83 12.60
CA GLN A 1137 -45.28 -17.07 13.39
C GLN A 1137 -44.79 -18.53 13.28
N LEU A 1138 -45.69 -19.52 13.30
CA LEU A 1138 -45.34 -20.93 13.08
C LEU A 1138 -44.67 -21.13 11.72
N SER A 1139 -45.24 -20.54 10.66
CA SER A 1139 -44.68 -20.63 9.30
C SER A 1139 -43.28 -20.02 9.24
N ARG A 1140 -43.08 -18.87 9.89
CA ARG A 1140 -41.77 -18.22 10.01
C ARG A 1140 -40.78 -19.11 10.76
N ASP A 1141 -41.16 -19.65 11.90
CA ASP A 1141 -40.27 -20.44 12.75
C ASP A 1141 -39.86 -21.76 12.11
N GLN A 1142 -40.81 -22.42 11.43
CA GLN A 1142 -40.53 -23.61 10.62
C GLN A 1142 -39.58 -23.30 9.45
N LEU A 1143 -39.72 -22.13 8.83
CA LEU A 1143 -38.78 -21.68 7.80
C LEU A 1143 -37.38 -21.43 8.39
N VAL A 1144 -37.28 -20.75 9.54
CA VAL A 1144 -36.00 -20.48 10.19
C VAL A 1144 -35.30 -21.76 10.65
N LEU A 1145 -36.03 -22.81 11.04
CA LEU A 1145 -35.43 -24.13 11.30
C LEU A 1145 -34.66 -24.67 10.09
N SER A 1146 -35.12 -24.39 8.87
CA SER A 1146 -34.41 -24.79 7.65
C SER A 1146 -33.16 -23.95 7.36
N TYR A 1147 -33.00 -22.81 8.04
CA TYR A 1147 -31.84 -21.93 7.93
C TYR A 1147 -30.73 -22.26 8.94
N LEU A 1148 -31.03 -23.05 9.97
CA LEU A 1148 -30.02 -23.46 10.95
C LEU A 1148 -28.95 -24.34 10.26
N PRO A 1149 -27.66 -24.07 10.52
CA PRO A 1149 -26.59 -24.90 9.98
C PRO A 1149 -26.64 -26.29 10.60
N VAL A 1150 -26.56 -27.30 9.74
CA VAL A 1150 -26.52 -28.70 10.17
C VAL A 1150 -25.08 -29.04 10.52
N LEU A 1151 -24.86 -29.50 11.75
CA LEU A 1151 -23.58 -29.94 12.27
C LEU A 1151 -23.38 -31.43 11.98
N ASP A 1152 -22.12 -31.81 11.73
CA ASP A 1152 -21.70 -33.18 11.46
C ASP A 1152 -21.40 -33.98 12.74
#